data_AF-A0A9E2P262-F1
#
_entry.id   AF-A0A9E2P262-F1
#
_cell.length_a   1.000
_cell.length_b   1.000
_cell.length_c   1.000
_cell.angle_alpha   90.00
_cell.angle_beta   90.00
_cell.angle_gamma   90.00
#
_symmetry.space_group_name_H-M   'P 1'
#
loop_
_entity.id
_entity.type
_entity.pdbx_description
1 polymer ?
#
loop_
_entity_poly.entity_id
_entity_poly.type
_entity_poly.pdbx_seq_one_letter_code
_entity_poly.pdbx_strand_id
1 'polypeptide(L)'
;LRLFGDPVHPNDQTGILQKHISLTDRITLNHKQSSFALSFVVSNYIADKHNTFAYKLDGYDKRWFVVDDNQRWATYANLPHGTYNFLVKVANNDGKWCDEVTSLEIKVLPAWYQTWWAIALFALMIIGVITLVIRFYWERADKVRQKELQEVKTRFFINISHELRTPLTLIVAPLQDLLDKVTDKWVRSQLEYMKRNTDRLLHLVNQLMDYRRAEKGVFELRVKCINVGQIVEKNFRYYEPLARKKHIDYNLRSELGGRQVWCDASYIELILNNLLSNAFKYTNDGQSIFVNLKAAGDDLLLQVQDTGVGIPVNKQAKIFERFYQVESEHIGSGIGLSLVQKLVELHHGRIEVDSAVGKGSCFSVYLPLSREAYAEEELSGGTQQEEPVYSTNARDMYIVDTEEALEPAESDVDTDRKETILVVEDNDEIRHYMSRGLERFFIVKEVENGEEAVELLKTEEISLILTDVMMPVMDGIQLCKYVKQNLKTCHIPVIILSAKAEVKDQLDGLQVGADDYIAKPFSLSVVVMKIKNILRTHYRAIEHYSKSLEIEPEKIALNRLDEEFLSKAVSVVEKNLEKPDFSADDFALEMGMSRSSLHLKMKGITGESTTEFIRKIRFNQACKLLKEGRYNVAEISTMVGFSTPSYFSTSFKKYIGCMPSEYAKGGAVQQK
;
A
#
# COMPACT_ATOMS: atom_id res chain seq x y z
N LEU A 1 -56.07 -66.23 -1.07
CA LEU A 1 -54.86 -65.38 -1.01
C LEU A 1 -54.56 -65.09 0.45
N ARG A 2 -53.31 -65.24 0.87
CA ARG A 2 -52.81 -64.74 2.15
C ARG A 2 -51.68 -63.75 1.89
N LEU A 3 -51.67 -62.64 2.62
CA LEU A 3 -50.57 -61.67 2.61
C LEU A 3 -49.96 -61.67 4.00
N PHE A 4 -48.64 -61.86 4.08
CA PHE A 4 -47.92 -61.93 5.37
C PHE A 4 -48.50 -62.93 6.39
N GLY A 5 -49.21 -63.96 5.93
CA GLY A 5 -49.86 -64.97 6.78
C GLY A 5 -51.36 -64.77 6.99
N ASP A 6 -51.88 -63.56 6.76
CA ASP A 6 -53.28 -63.21 6.99
C ASP A 6 -54.14 -63.39 5.73
N PRO A 7 -55.37 -63.94 5.83
CA PRO A 7 -56.27 -64.12 4.71
C PRO A 7 -56.80 -62.77 4.18
N VAL A 8 -56.80 -62.63 2.85
CA VAL A 8 -57.35 -61.46 2.15
C VAL A 8 -58.80 -61.76 1.75
N HIS A 9 -59.71 -60.87 2.13
CA HIS A 9 -61.15 -61.00 1.88
C HIS A 9 -61.64 -59.99 0.81
N PRO A 10 -62.70 -60.30 0.05
CA PRO A 10 -63.30 -59.35 -0.88
C PRO A 10 -63.73 -58.07 -0.15
N ASN A 11 -63.35 -56.91 -0.71
CA ASN A 11 -63.62 -55.57 -0.18
C ASN A 11 -63.03 -55.30 1.22
N ASP A 12 -61.94 -55.98 1.58
CA ASP A 12 -61.21 -55.68 2.80
C ASP A 12 -60.34 -54.41 2.70
N GLN A 13 -59.66 -54.06 3.80
CA GLN A 13 -58.80 -52.88 3.88
C GLN A 13 -57.57 -52.95 2.97
N THR A 14 -57.22 -54.12 2.43
CA THR A 14 -56.10 -54.27 1.50
C THR A 14 -56.45 -53.77 0.10
N GLY A 15 -57.73 -53.78 -0.27
CA GLY A 15 -58.24 -53.31 -1.56
C GLY A 15 -57.88 -54.19 -2.76
N ILE A 16 -57.33 -55.39 -2.53
CA ILE A 16 -56.77 -56.25 -3.58
C ILE A 16 -57.83 -57.10 -4.28
N LEU A 17 -58.84 -57.55 -3.54
CA LEU A 17 -59.92 -58.40 -4.05
C LEU A 17 -61.25 -57.65 -3.98
N GLN A 18 -61.99 -57.60 -5.08
CA GLN A 18 -63.36 -57.07 -5.15
C GLN A 18 -64.42 -58.18 -5.11
N LYS A 19 -64.04 -59.39 -5.55
CA LYS A 19 -64.83 -60.62 -5.53
C LYS A 19 -63.95 -61.75 -5.01
N HIS A 20 -64.52 -62.93 -4.77
CA HIS A 20 -63.74 -64.08 -4.34
C HIS A 20 -62.61 -64.39 -5.34
N ILE A 21 -61.46 -64.84 -4.85
CA ILE A 21 -60.25 -65.03 -5.68
C ILE A 21 -60.47 -66.00 -6.85
N SER A 22 -61.35 -67.00 -6.67
CA SER A 22 -61.70 -67.96 -7.71
C SER A 22 -62.50 -67.36 -8.87
N LEU A 23 -63.01 -66.14 -8.72
CA LEU A 23 -63.78 -65.39 -9.72
C LEU A 23 -63.03 -64.13 -10.18
N THR A 24 -61.73 -64.04 -9.86
CA THR A 24 -60.90 -62.87 -10.13
C THR A 24 -59.81 -63.25 -11.12
N ASP A 25 -59.76 -62.59 -12.28
CA ASP A 25 -58.77 -62.89 -13.31
C ASP A 25 -57.43 -62.19 -13.05
N ARG A 26 -57.43 -61.10 -12.27
CA ARG A 26 -56.25 -60.27 -12.02
C ARG A 26 -56.23 -59.65 -10.62
N ILE A 27 -55.07 -59.69 -9.98
CA ILE A 27 -54.77 -58.95 -8.75
C ILE A 27 -53.60 -57.98 -8.97
N THR A 28 -53.65 -56.83 -8.30
CA THR A 28 -52.55 -55.84 -8.31
C THR A 28 -52.02 -55.66 -6.89
N LEU A 29 -50.72 -55.88 -6.70
CA LEU A 29 -50.02 -55.79 -5.43
C LEU A 29 -49.10 -54.56 -5.44
N ASN A 30 -49.03 -53.82 -4.34
CA ASN A 30 -48.03 -52.75 -4.20
C ASN A 30 -46.65 -53.34 -3.82
N HIS A 31 -45.58 -52.53 -3.90
CA HIS A 31 -44.22 -52.97 -3.57
C HIS A 31 -44.06 -53.50 -2.13
N LYS A 32 -44.94 -53.09 -1.19
CA LYS A 32 -44.94 -53.60 0.19
C LYS A 32 -45.72 -54.91 0.35
N GLN A 33 -46.39 -55.40 -0.69
CA GLN A 33 -47.24 -56.60 -0.69
C GLN A 33 -46.66 -57.71 -1.58
N SER A 34 -45.37 -57.65 -1.90
CA SER A 34 -44.67 -58.59 -2.79
C SER A 34 -44.44 -59.99 -2.21
N SER A 35 -44.89 -60.23 -0.96
CA SER A 35 -44.83 -61.53 -0.29
C SER A 35 -46.24 -62.04 -0.01
N PHE A 36 -46.64 -63.13 -0.68
CA PHE A 36 -47.99 -63.66 -0.62
C PHE A 36 -48.04 -65.19 -0.78
N ALA A 37 -49.14 -65.79 -0.34
CA ALA A 37 -49.44 -67.20 -0.53
C ALA A 37 -50.80 -67.42 -1.21
N LEU A 38 -50.85 -68.34 -2.17
CA LEU A 38 -52.07 -68.77 -2.86
C LEU A 38 -52.39 -70.19 -2.47
N SER A 39 -53.60 -70.41 -1.98
CA SER A 39 -54.13 -71.75 -1.69
C SER A 39 -55.09 -72.16 -2.79
N PHE A 40 -55.06 -73.43 -3.17
CA PHE A 40 -55.89 -74.00 -4.22
C PHE A 40 -56.59 -75.26 -3.70
N VAL A 41 -57.80 -75.50 -4.20
CA VAL A 41 -58.65 -76.63 -3.81
C VAL A 41 -59.48 -77.05 -5.02
N VAL A 42 -59.86 -78.33 -5.05
CA VAL A 42 -60.79 -78.87 -6.04
C VAL A 42 -62.03 -79.36 -5.30
N SER A 43 -63.22 -79.06 -5.85
CA SER A 43 -64.49 -79.53 -5.30
C SER A 43 -64.70 -81.01 -5.64
N ASN A 44 -64.22 -81.91 -4.79
CA ASN A 44 -64.50 -83.35 -4.89
C ASN A 44 -64.97 -83.87 -3.52
N TYR A 45 -66.18 -84.43 -3.45
CA TYR A 45 -66.85 -84.85 -2.20
C TYR A 45 -66.84 -86.37 -1.97
N ILE A 46 -66.36 -87.19 -2.92
CA ILE A 46 -66.55 -88.66 -2.92
C ILE A 46 -65.28 -89.44 -2.53
N ALA A 47 -64.10 -88.82 -2.51
CA ALA A 47 -62.87 -89.45 -2.00
C ALA A 47 -61.95 -88.38 -1.42
N ASP A 48 -61.77 -88.42 -0.10
CA ASP A 48 -61.15 -87.32 0.67
C ASP A 48 -59.60 -87.35 0.68
N LYS A 49 -58.95 -88.20 -0.15
CA LYS A 49 -57.49 -88.28 -0.29
C LYS A 49 -57.07 -88.69 -1.71
N HIS A 50 -55.98 -88.08 -2.20
CA HIS A 50 -55.18 -88.41 -3.40
C HIS A 50 -55.27 -87.52 -4.67
N ASN A 51 -55.59 -86.22 -4.57
CA ASN A 51 -55.35 -85.29 -5.69
C ASN A 51 -53.91 -84.74 -5.65
N THR A 52 -53.22 -84.73 -6.80
CA THR A 52 -51.89 -84.12 -6.94
C THR A 52 -52.02 -82.81 -7.70
N PHE A 53 -51.39 -81.73 -7.22
CA PHE A 53 -51.45 -80.43 -7.86
C PHE A 53 -50.11 -80.08 -8.50
N ALA A 54 -50.14 -79.33 -9.59
CA ALA A 54 -48.95 -78.69 -10.14
C ALA A 54 -49.22 -77.21 -10.34
N TYR A 55 -48.30 -76.37 -9.87
CA TYR A 55 -48.37 -74.93 -10.08
C TYR A 55 -47.08 -74.36 -10.68
N LYS A 56 -47.21 -73.19 -11.30
CA LYS A 56 -46.09 -72.42 -11.87
C LYS A 56 -46.47 -70.93 -11.90
N LEU A 57 -45.58 -70.06 -11.43
CA LEU A 57 -45.69 -68.62 -11.68
C LEU A 57 -44.91 -68.25 -12.94
N ASP A 58 -45.61 -68.15 -14.05
CA ASP A 58 -45.02 -67.81 -15.34
C ASP A 58 -44.49 -66.36 -15.31
N GLY A 59 -43.24 -66.20 -15.73
CA GLY A 59 -42.45 -64.96 -15.55
C GLY A 59 -41.50 -64.97 -14.34
N TYR A 60 -41.58 -65.96 -13.44
CA TYR A 60 -40.67 -66.14 -12.30
C TYR A 60 -40.13 -67.58 -12.19
N ASP A 61 -41.02 -68.57 -12.22
CA ASP A 61 -40.67 -69.99 -12.11
C ASP A 61 -40.26 -70.59 -13.46
N LYS A 62 -39.11 -71.28 -13.51
CA LYS A 62 -38.61 -71.95 -14.72
C LYS A 62 -39.24 -73.33 -14.97
N ARG A 63 -39.83 -73.96 -13.96
CA ARG A 63 -40.42 -75.32 -14.02
C ARG A 63 -41.73 -75.38 -13.24
N TRP A 64 -42.53 -76.41 -13.50
CA TRP A 64 -43.72 -76.72 -12.71
C TRP A 64 -43.32 -77.37 -11.38
N PHE A 65 -43.95 -76.95 -10.29
CA PHE A 65 -43.80 -77.56 -8.97
C PHE A 65 -45.00 -78.48 -8.72
N VAL A 66 -44.73 -79.76 -8.50
CA VAL A 66 -45.73 -80.76 -8.17
C VAL A 66 -45.80 -80.89 -6.65
N VAL A 67 -47.00 -80.79 -6.09
CA VAL A 67 -47.27 -80.90 -4.65
C VAL A 67 -48.37 -81.93 -4.40
N ASP A 68 -48.21 -82.65 -3.29
CA ASP A 68 -49.15 -83.64 -2.82
C ASP A 68 -50.23 -83.02 -1.92
N ASP A 69 -51.07 -83.88 -1.34
CA ASP A 69 -52.26 -83.49 -0.61
C ASP A 69 -51.97 -82.69 0.68
N ASN A 70 -50.74 -82.77 1.20
CA ASN A 70 -50.33 -82.07 2.42
C ASN A 70 -49.92 -80.61 2.18
N GLN A 71 -49.68 -80.19 0.93
CA GLN A 71 -49.21 -78.83 0.60
C GLN A 71 -50.07 -78.16 -0.49
N ARG A 72 -51.30 -77.78 -0.13
CA ARG A 72 -52.27 -77.10 -1.02
C ARG A 72 -52.07 -75.58 -1.13
N TRP A 73 -50.82 -75.10 -1.12
CA TRP A 73 -50.52 -73.69 -1.27
C TRP A 73 -49.14 -73.43 -1.91
N ALA A 74 -49.03 -72.32 -2.63
CA ALA A 74 -47.80 -71.77 -3.17
C ALA A 74 -47.47 -70.45 -2.48
N THR A 75 -46.22 -70.25 -2.04
CA THR A 75 -45.77 -68.98 -1.42
C THR A 75 -44.65 -68.37 -2.24
N TYR A 76 -44.76 -67.07 -2.48
CA TYR A 76 -43.74 -66.25 -3.09
C TYR A 76 -43.32 -65.16 -2.11
N ALA A 77 -42.01 -65.02 -1.90
CA ALA A 77 -41.44 -63.99 -1.04
C ALA A 77 -40.65 -62.99 -1.88
N ASN A 78 -40.85 -61.70 -1.62
CA ASN A 78 -40.17 -60.59 -2.29
C ASN A 78 -40.19 -60.69 -3.83
N LEU A 79 -41.36 -60.98 -4.39
CA LEU A 79 -41.52 -61.05 -5.85
C LEU A 79 -41.16 -59.68 -6.48
N PRO A 80 -40.25 -59.62 -7.47
CA PRO A 80 -39.89 -58.37 -8.13
C PRO A 80 -41.10 -57.68 -8.76
N HIS A 81 -40.97 -56.39 -9.07
CA HIS A 81 -42.01 -55.69 -9.82
C HIS A 81 -42.19 -56.33 -11.21
N GLY A 82 -43.42 -56.41 -11.71
CA GLY A 82 -43.68 -57.08 -12.98
C GLY A 82 -45.10 -57.61 -13.08
N THR A 83 -45.39 -58.21 -14.23
CA THR A 83 -46.64 -58.92 -14.48
C THR A 83 -46.31 -60.40 -14.59
N TYR A 84 -46.98 -61.21 -13.77
CA TYR A 84 -46.77 -62.65 -13.67
C TYR A 84 -48.11 -63.37 -13.82
N ASN A 85 -48.09 -64.60 -14.32
CA ASN A 85 -49.30 -65.43 -14.42
C ASN A 85 -49.16 -66.66 -13.54
N PHE A 86 -49.94 -66.75 -12.48
CA PHE A 86 -49.98 -67.94 -11.64
C PHE A 86 -50.86 -69.00 -12.30
N LEU A 87 -50.29 -70.15 -12.58
CA LEU A 87 -50.95 -71.27 -13.25
C LEU A 87 -51.04 -72.45 -12.29
N VAL A 88 -52.22 -73.08 -12.22
CA VAL A 88 -52.42 -74.31 -11.44
C VAL A 88 -53.25 -75.33 -12.22
N LYS A 89 -52.83 -76.59 -12.14
CA LYS A 89 -53.56 -77.73 -12.70
C LYS A 89 -53.56 -78.90 -11.72
N VAL A 90 -54.53 -79.79 -11.86
CA VAL A 90 -54.72 -80.94 -10.98
C VAL A 90 -54.58 -82.25 -11.76
N ALA A 91 -54.06 -83.29 -11.11
CA ALA A 91 -54.13 -84.67 -11.55
C ALA A 91 -55.17 -85.42 -10.70
N ASN A 92 -55.99 -86.25 -11.35
CA ASN A 92 -56.94 -87.12 -10.67
C ASN A 92 -56.24 -88.28 -9.94
N ASN A 93 -56.99 -89.11 -9.22
CA ASN A 93 -56.48 -90.26 -8.45
C ASN A 93 -55.70 -91.30 -9.31
N ASP A 94 -55.89 -91.31 -10.64
CA ASP A 94 -55.17 -92.18 -11.59
C ASP A 94 -53.87 -91.53 -12.13
N GLY A 95 -53.48 -90.37 -11.60
CA GLY A 95 -52.29 -89.64 -12.02
C GLY A 95 -52.41 -88.93 -13.39
N LYS A 96 -53.63 -88.85 -13.95
CA LYS A 96 -53.88 -88.17 -15.23
C LYS A 96 -54.11 -86.68 -14.97
N TRP A 97 -53.26 -85.84 -15.57
CA TRP A 97 -53.35 -84.39 -15.50
C TRP A 97 -54.55 -83.86 -16.29
N CYS A 98 -55.25 -82.88 -15.73
CA CYS A 98 -56.26 -82.11 -16.44
C CYS A 98 -55.59 -81.14 -17.42
N ASP A 99 -56.11 -81.06 -18.64
CA ASP A 99 -55.62 -80.15 -19.69
C ASP A 99 -56.08 -78.70 -19.47
N GLU A 100 -57.15 -78.48 -18.70
CA GLU A 100 -57.61 -77.15 -18.31
C GLU A 100 -56.78 -76.60 -17.15
N VAL A 101 -56.05 -75.51 -17.41
CA VAL A 101 -55.20 -74.81 -16.43
C VAL A 101 -55.94 -73.58 -15.93
N THR A 102 -56.08 -73.44 -14.61
CA THR A 102 -56.60 -72.20 -14.02
C THR A 102 -55.46 -71.18 -13.92
N SER A 103 -55.70 -69.95 -14.38
CA SER A 103 -54.72 -68.85 -14.37
C SER A 103 -55.19 -67.65 -13.54
N LEU A 104 -54.25 -66.94 -12.92
CA LEU A 104 -54.46 -65.67 -12.22
C LEU A 104 -53.32 -64.70 -12.56
N GLU A 105 -53.64 -63.54 -13.14
CA GLU A 105 -52.66 -62.50 -13.42
C GLU A 105 -52.30 -61.72 -12.13
N ILE A 106 -51.02 -61.61 -11.82
CA ILE A 106 -50.47 -60.94 -10.64
C ILE A 106 -49.56 -59.81 -11.09
N LYS A 107 -49.97 -58.57 -10.85
CA LYS A 107 -49.17 -57.38 -11.16
C LYS A 107 -48.59 -56.75 -9.91
N VAL A 108 -47.27 -56.77 -9.75
CA VAL A 108 -46.55 -56.11 -8.65
C VAL A 108 -46.04 -54.75 -9.10
N LEU A 109 -46.51 -53.67 -8.46
CA LEU A 109 -46.11 -52.29 -8.77
C LEU A 109 -44.69 -51.98 -8.24
N PRO A 110 -43.88 -51.18 -8.98
CA PRO A 110 -42.55 -50.75 -8.53
C PRO A 110 -42.63 -49.83 -7.30
N ALA A 111 -41.55 -49.76 -6.52
CA ALA A 111 -41.43 -48.72 -5.49
C ALA A 111 -41.38 -47.32 -6.13
N TRP A 112 -41.85 -46.29 -5.42
CA TRP A 112 -41.94 -44.93 -5.96
C TRP A 112 -40.57 -44.39 -6.45
N TYR A 113 -39.46 -44.70 -5.76
CA TYR A 113 -38.11 -44.26 -6.13
C TYR A 113 -37.51 -45.01 -7.33
N GLN A 114 -38.12 -46.12 -7.75
CA GLN A 114 -37.73 -46.88 -8.95
C GLN A 114 -38.49 -46.42 -10.20
N THR A 115 -39.41 -45.46 -10.08
CA THR A 115 -40.12 -44.89 -11.22
C THR A 115 -39.21 -43.96 -12.02
N TRP A 116 -39.39 -43.93 -13.34
CA TRP A 116 -38.54 -43.14 -14.24
C TRP A 116 -38.57 -41.64 -13.91
N TRP A 117 -39.71 -41.10 -13.46
CA TRP A 117 -39.83 -39.69 -13.08
C TRP A 117 -39.11 -39.38 -11.77
N ALA A 118 -39.09 -40.30 -10.80
CA ALA A 118 -38.34 -40.12 -9.55
C ALA A 118 -36.83 -40.17 -9.81
N ILE A 119 -36.38 -41.10 -10.65
CA ILE A 119 -34.98 -41.19 -11.09
C ILE A 119 -34.57 -39.90 -11.83
N ALA A 120 -35.42 -39.40 -12.73
CA ALA A 120 -35.17 -38.14 -13.44
C ALA A 120 -35.08 -36.94 -12.49
N LEU A 121 -35.93 -36.87 -11.46
CA LEU A 121 -35.89 -35.81 -10.45
C LEU A 121 -34.58 -35.86 -9.64
N PHE A 122 -34.14 -37.04 -9.20
CA PHE A 122 -32.88 -37.20 -8.49
C PHE A 122 -31.68 -36.81 -9.38
N ALA A 123 -31.68 -37.23 -10.64
CA ALA A 123 -30.65 -36.83 -11.60
C ALA A 123 -30.61 -35.30 -11.78
N LEU A 124 -31.77 -34.66 -11.90
CA LEU A 124 -31.87 -33.20 -12.03
C LEU A 124 -31.38 -32.47 -10.77
N MET A 125 -31.69 -32.97 -9.57
CA MET A 125 -31.13 -32.40 -8.33
C MET A 125 -29.61 -32.53 -8.27
N ILE A 126 -29.05 -33.67 -8.65
CA ILE A 126 -27.60 -33.88 -8.68
C ILE A 126 -26.94 -32.91 -9.68
N ILE A 127 -27.51 -32.75 -10.87
CA ILE A 127 -27.03 -31.78 -11.87
C ILE A 127 -27.08 -30.36 -11.29
N GLY A 128 -28.19 -29.98 -10.64
CA GLY A 128 -28.33 -28.69 -9.98
C GLY A 128 -27.22 -28.42 -8.96
N VAL A 129 -26.95 -29.39 -8.08
CA VAL A 129 -25.86 -29.28 -7.08
C VAL A 129 -24.50 -29.14 -7.76
N ILE A 130 -24.21 -29.97 -8.78
CA ILE A 130 -22.95 -29.90 -9.53
C ILE A 130 -22.78 -28.51 -10.18
N THR A 131 -23.84 -27.98 -10.81
CA THR A 131 -23.77 -26.64 -11.43
C THR A 131 -23.52 -25.54 -10.41
N LEU A 132 -24.12 -25.61 -9.21
CA LEU A 132 -23.88 -24.65 -8.13
C LEU A 132 -22.43 -24.70 -7.63
N VAL A 133 -21.88 -25.91 -7.43
CA VAL A 133 -20.49 -26.09 -7.01
C VAL A 133 -19.53 -25.54 -8.05
N ILE A 134 -19.71 -25.88 -9.33
CA ILE A 134 -18.87 -25.36 -10.42
C ILE A 134 -18.93 -23.83 -10.46
N ARG A 135 -20.14 -23.27 -10.40
CA ARG A 135 -20.34 -21.81 -10.41
C ARG A 135 -19.64 -21.13 -9.24
N PHE A 136 -19.71 -21.70 -8.03
CA PHE A 136 -19.03 -21.17 -6.86
C PHE A 136 -17.50 -21.12 -7.04
N TYR A 137 -16.91 -22.20 -7.57
CA TYR A 137 -15.46 -22.22 -7.85
C TYR A 137 -15.05 -21.26 -8.96
N TRP A 138 -15.85 -21.14 -10.02
CA TRP A 138 -15.60 -20.20 -11.12
C TRP A 138 -15.63 -18.75 -10.64
N GLU A 139 -16.69 -18.34 -9.92
CA GLU A 139 -16.81 -16.98 -9.39
C GLU A 139 -15.65 -16.61 -8.45
N ARG A 140 -15.15 -17.58 -7.67
CA ARG A 140 -14.02 -17.35 -6.77
C ARG A 140 -12.69 -17.26 -7.52
N ALA A 141 -12.47 -18.11 -8.51
CA ALA A 141 -11.29 -18.04 -9.38
C ALA A 141 -11.24 -16.72 -10.15
N ASP A 142 -12.38 -16.28 -10.70
CA ASP A 142 -12.48 -14.99 -11.40
C ASP A 142 -12.18 -13.81 -10.47
N LYS A 143 -12.71 -13.80 -9.24
CA LYS A 143 -12.40 -12.75 -8.26
C LYS A 143 -10.91 -12.66 -7.94
N VAL A 144 -10.24 -13.81 -7.76
CA VAL A 144 -8.79 -13.83 -7.51
C VAL A 144 -8.03 -13.31 -8.73
N ARG A 145 -8.38 -13.78 -9.93
CA ARG A 145 -7.74 -13.36 -11.18
C ARG A 145 -7.93 -11.87 -11.47
N GLN A 146 -9.10 -11.31 -11.16
CA GLN A 146 -9.36 -9.87 -11.27
C GLN A 146 -8.50 -9.06 -10.29
N LYS A 147 -8.33 -9.54 -9.05
CA LYS A 147 -7.43 -8.90 -8.08
C LYS A 147 -5.97 -8.93 -8.54
N GLU A 148 -5.49 -10.07 -8.99
CA GLU A 148 -4.12 -10.19 -9.54
C GLU A 148 -3.91 -9.27 -10.74
N LEU A 149 -4.88 -9.21 -11.66
CA LEU A 149 -4.84 -8.29 -12.81
C LEU A 149 -4.82 -6.82 -12.36
N GLN A 150 -5.58 -6.45 -11.32
CA GLN A 150 -5.54 -5.09 -10.77
C GLN A 150 -4.19 -4.77 -10.12
N GLU A 151 -3.60 -5.71 -9.39
CA GLU A 151 -2.28 -5.53 -8.77
C GLU A 151 -1.17 -5.40 -9.81
N VAL A 152 -1.17 -6.26 -10.84
CA VAL A 152 -0.21 -6.19 -11.95
C VAL A 152 -0.36 -4.87 -12.69
N LYS A 153 -1.59 -4.46 -13.03
CA LYS A 153 -1.85 -3.15 -13.64
C LYS A 153 -1.30 -2.03 -12.77
N THR A 154 -1.46 -2.10 -11.46
CA THR A 154 -0.98 -1.03 -10.59
C THR A 154 0.54 -0.97 -10.51
N ARG A 155 1.21 -2.12 -10.36
CA ARG A 155 2.68 -2.18 -10.38
C ARG A 155 3.22 -1.61 -11.69
N PHE A 156 2.59 -1.93 -12.82
CA PHE A 156 2.92 -1.36 -14.11
C PHE A 156 2.82 0.18 -14.14
N PHE A 157 1.74 0.77 -13.59
CA PHE A 157 1.62 2.24 -13.54
C PHE A 157 2.61 2.91 -12.58
N ILE A 158 2.92 2.29 -11.45
CA ILE A 158 3.96 2.78 -10.53
C ILE A 158 5.30 2.80 -11.28
N ASN A 159 5.69 1.68 -11.89
CA ASN A 159 6.94 1.56 -12.62
C ASN A 159 7.01 2.55 -13.79
N ILE A 160 5.95 2.70 -14.59
CA ILE A 160 5.88 3.71 -15.66
C ILE A 160 6.09 5.12 -15.09
N SER A 161 5.51 5.42 -13.94
CA SER A 161 5.64 6.77 -13.38
C SER A 161 7.06 7.05 -12.90
N HIS A 162 7.77 6.03 -12.41
CA HIS A 162 9.20 6.10 -12.17
C HIS A 162 9.98 6.30 -13.48
N GLU A 163 9.73 5.46 -14.49
CA GLU A 163 10.37 5.54 -15.81
C GLU A 163 10.10 6.86 -16.55
N LEU A 164 8.98 7.54 -16.29
CA LEU A 164 8.67 8.86 -16.86
C LEU A 164 9.28 10.00 -16.06
N ARG A 165 9.40 9.87 -14.73
CA ARG A 165 9.92 10.93 -13.86
C ARG A 165 11.44 11.08 -13.97
N THR A 166 12.17 9.98 -14.19
CA THR A 166 13.61 9.98 -14.44
C THR A 166 14.02 10.85 -15.64
N PRO A 167 13.52 10.62 -16.87
CA PRO A 167 13.86 11.46 -18.02
C PRO A 167 13.32 12.88 -17.85
N LEU A 168 12.19 13.09 -17.16
CA LEU A 168 11.72 14.44 -16.84
C LEU A 168 12.68 15.19 -15.91
N THR A 169 13.24 14.53 -14.90
CA THR A 169 14.26 15.13 -14.01
C THR A 169 15.47 15.59 -14.81
N LEU A 170 15.92 14.75 -15.75
CA LEU A 170 17.05 15.03 -16.65
C LEU A 170 16.74 16.12 -17.70
N ILE A 171 15.49 16.50 -17.89
CA ILE A 171 15.12 17.64 -18.75
C ILE A 171 14.91 18.90 -17.90
N VAL A 172 14.13 18.82 -16.82
CA VAL A 172 13.78 19.98 -15.98
C VAL A 172 15.01 20.59 -15.34
N ALA A 173 15.87 19.76 -14.74
CA ALA A 173 16.95 20.27 -13.91
C ALA A 173 18.02 21.02 -14.74
N PRO A 174 18.55 20.49 -15.87
CA PRO A 174 19.46 21.26 -16.73
C PRO A 174 18.81 22.49 -17.36
N LEU A 175 17.52 22.42 -17.67
CA LEU A 175 16.78 23.53 -18.27
C LEU A 175 16.63 24.71 -17.31
N GLN A 176 16.40 24.43 -16.03
CA GLN A 176 16.36 25.43 -14.98
C GLN A 176 17.74 26.07 -14.76
N ASP A 177 18.78 25.25 -14.71
CA ASP A 177 20.18 25.70 -14.66
C ASP A 177 20.56 26.62 -15.83
N LEU A 178 20.05 26.36 -17.04
CA LEU A 178 20.27 27.20 -18.22
C LEU A 178 19.47 28.50 -18.16
N LEU A 179 18.22 28.47 -17.68
CA LEU A 179 17.40 29.67 -17.51
C LEU A 179 18.02 30.68 -16.54
N ASP A 180 18.71 30.19 -15.51
CA ASP A 180 19.39 31.04 -14.51
C ASP A 180 20.68 31.67 -15.06
N LYS A 181 21.32 31.04 -16.07
CA LYS A 181 22.61 31.48 -16.64
C LYS A 181 22.46 32.28 -17.93
N VAL A 182 21.36 32.13 -18.66
CA VAL A 182 21.14 32.75 -19.97
C VAL A 182 20.61 34.18 -19.82
N THR A 183 21.37 35.13 -20.36
CA THR A 183 21.00 36.55 -20.45
C THR A 183 20.33 36.92 -21.78
N ASP A 184 20.53 36.12 -22.84
CA ASP A 184 19.91 36.35 -24.15
C ASP A 184 18.39 36.12 -24.10
N LYS A 185 17.62 37.16 -24.47
CA LYS A 185 16.15 37.14 -24.39
C LYS A 185 15.50 36.11 -25.30
N TRP A 186 16.05 35.86 -26.50
CA TRP A 186 15.47 34.90 -27.44
C TRP A 186 15.72 33.47 -26.96
N VAL A 187 16.95 33.15 -26.55
CA VAL A 187 17.31 31.84 -25.99
C VAL A 187 16.51 31.60 -24.70
N ARG A 188 16.41 32.58 -23.82
CA ARG A 188 15.59 32.49 -22.60
C ARG A 188 14.13 32.16 -22.92
N SER A 189 13.53 32.84 -23.91
CA SER A 189 12.16 32.55 -24.34
C SER A 189 11.98 31.13 -24.89
N GLN A 190 12.96 30.59 -25.62
CA GLN A 190 12.95 29.19 -26.07
C GLN A 190 13.05 28.21 -24.90
N LEU A 191 13.92 28.47 -23.93
CA LEU A 191 14.07 27.64 -22.73
C LEU A 191 12.81 27.69 -21.86
N GLU A 192 12.16 28.85 -21.72
CA GLU A 192 10.87 28.99 -21.03
C GLU A 192 9.75 28.23 -21.75
N TYR A 193 9.79 28.17 -23.08
CA TYR A 193 8.87 27.33 -23.86
C TYR A 193 9.09 25.83 -23.61
N MET A 194 10.35 25.38 -23.61
CA MET A 194 10.70 24.01 -23.27
C MET A 194 10.25 23.68 -21.84
N LYS A 195 10.47 24.59 -20.89
CA LYS A 195 10.16 24.38 -19.47
C LYS A 195 8.67 24.17 -19.27
N ARG A 196 7.85 25.02 -19.89
CA ARG A 196 6.38 24.86 -19.86
C ARG A 196 5.91 23.50 -20.40
N ASN A 197 6.57 22.97 -21.44
CA ASN A 197 6.21 21.66 -21.98
C ASN A 197 6.64 20.51 -21.07
N THR A 198 7.81 20.61 -20.43
CA THR A 198 8.29 19.61 -19.48
C THR A 198 7.47 19.60 -18.19
N ASP A 199 7.15 20.78 -17.64
CA ASP A 199 6.26 20.93 -16.49
C ASP A 199 4.86 20.36 -16.79
N ARG A 200 4.38 20.57 -18.02
CA ARG A 200 3.12 19.96 -18.49
C ARG A 200 3.19 18.43 -18.48
N LEU A 201 4.27 17.83 -19.01
CA LEU A 201 4.42 16.37 -18.98
C LEU A 201 4.46 15.85 -17.54
N LEU A 202 5.19 16.53 -16.66
CA LEU A 202 5.23 16.19 -15.24
C LEU A 202 3.85 16.25 -14.59
N HIS A 203 3.05 17.27 -14.93
CA HIS A 203 1.69 17.38 -14.44
C HIS A 203 0.80 16.22 -14.92
N LEU A 204 0.90 15.82 -16.19
CA LEU A 204 0.18 14.66 -16.74
C LEU A 204 0.54 13.36 -16.00
N VAL A 205 1.83 13.15 -15.75
CA VAL A 205 2.32 11.98 -15.00
C VAL A 205 1.76 11.99 -13.57
N ASN A 206 1.78 13.13 -12.90
CA ASN A 206 1.25 13.25 -11.53
C ASN A 206 -0.28 13.06 -11.49
N GLN A 207 -1.04 13.62 -12.43
CA GLN A 207 -2.50 13.40 -12.51
C GLN A 207 -2.87 11.93 -12.75
N LEU A 208 -2.09 11.24 -13.60
CA LEU A 208 -2.27 9.80 -13.82
C LEU A 208 -2.06 9.01 -12.52
N MET A 209 -1.09 9.42 -11.70
CA MET A 209 -0.79 8.80 -10.42
C MET A 209 -1.86 9.07 -9.36
N ASP A 210 -2.32 10.31 -9.22
CA ASP A 210 -3.41 10.67 -8.31
C ASP A 210 -4.70 9.92 -8.70
N TYR A 211 -4.99 9.78 -9.98
CA TYR A 211 -6.12 8.95 -10.44
C TYR A 211 -6.01 7.48 -9.98
N ARG A 212 -4.83 6.86 -10.11
CA ARG A 212 -4.63 5.44 -9.71
C ARG A 212 -4.69 5.24 -8.21
N ARG A 213 -4.20 6.20 -7.43
CA ARG A 213 -4.37 6.23 -5.98
C ARG A 213 -5.86 6.27 -5.61
N ALA A 214 -6.68 7.07 -6.31
CA ALA A 214 -8.11 7.17 -6.06
C ALA A 214 -8.87 5.86 -6.38
N GLU A 215 -8.47 5.13 -7.43
CA GLU A 215 -9.05 3.82 -7.75
C GLU A 215 -8.75 2.73 -6.73
N LYS A 216 -7.56 2.74 -6.13
CA LYS A 216 -7.17 1.76 -5.11
C LYS A 216 -7.78 2.01 -3.73
N GLY A 217 -8.51 3.11 -3.55
CA GLY A 217 -8.95 3.55 -2.22
C GLY A 217 -7.79 3.98 -1.31
N VAL A 218 -6.65 4.37 -1.89
CA VAL A 218 -5.50 4.94 -1.13
C VAL A 218 -5.83 6.37 -0.67
N PHE A 219 -6.76 7.03 -1.37
CA PHE A 219 -7.42 8.22 -0.88
C PHE A 219 -8.34 7.82 0.28
N GLU A 220 -7.79 7.80 1.48
CA GLU A 220 -8.55 7.74 2.72
C GLU A 220 -9.23 9.10 2.92
N LEU A 221 -10.55 9.09 3.02
CA LEU A 221 -11.32 10.27 3.36
C LEU A 221 -11.03 10.65 4.82
N ARG A 222 -10.54 11.87 5.07
CA ARG A 222 -10.26 12.36 6.42
C ARG A 222 -11.06 13.61 6.71
N VAL A 223 -12.28 13.40 7.19
CA VAL A 223 -13.23 14.47 7.44
C VAL A 223 -12.90 15.17 8.76
N LYS A 224 -12.82 16.50 8.70
CA LYS A 224 -12.65 17.39 9.87
C LYS A 224 -13.70 18.49 9.84
N CYS A 225 -14.05 19.01 11.01
CA CYS A 225 -14.88 20.21 11.12
C CYS A 225 -14.02 21.45 10.82
N ILE A 226 -14.17 22.02 9.63
CA ILE A 226 -13.31 23.10 9.13
C ILE A 226 -14.11 24.24 8.50
N ASN A 227 -13.51 25.43 8.43
CA ASN A 227 -14.08 26.57 7.71
C ASN A 227 -13.74 26.48 6.21
N VAL A 228 -14.61 25.83 5.44
CA VAL A 228 -14.41 25.68 3.97
C VAL A 228 -14.34 27.03 3.26
N GLY A 229 -15.03 28.05 3.77
CA GLY A 229 -14.97 29.40 3.19
C GLY A 229 -13.55 29.93 3.07
N GLN A 230 -12.70 29.70 4.08
CA GLN A 230 -11.29 30.13 4.06
C GLN A 230 -10.46 29.39 3.01
N ILE A 231 -10.71 28.08 2.84
CA ILE A 231 -9.99 27.25 1.85
C ILE A 231 -10.37 27.69 0.43
N VAL A 232 -11.66 27.90 0.18
CA VAL A 232 -12.17 28.38 -1.10
C VAL A 232 -11.64 29.79 -1.39
N GLU A 233 -11.65 30.70 -0.42
CA GLU A 233 -11.13 32.06 -0.59
C GLU A 233 -9.63 32.08 -0.88
N LYS A 234 -8.83 31.27 -0.16
CA LYS A 234 -7.39 31.13 -0.40
C LYS A 234 -7.09 30.68 -1.83
N ASN A 235 -7.78 29.63 -2.31
CA ASN A 235 -7.59 29.11 -3.66
C ASN A 235 -8.20 30.05 -4.72
N PHE A 236 -9.26 30.77 -4.40
CA PHE A 236 -9.83 31.79 -5.28
C PHE A 236 -8.82 32.89 -5.56
N ARG A 237 -8.22 33.49 -4.51
CA ARG A 237 -7.22 34.57 -4.61
C ARG A 237 -5.99 34.18 -5.45
N TYR A 238 -5.63 32.90 -5.45
CA TYR A 238 -4.51 32.38 -6.25
C TYR A 238 -4.67 32.69 -7.75
N TYR A 239 -5.89 32.66 -8.28
CA TYR A 239 -6.16 32.92 -9.70
C TYR A 239 -6.39 34.40 -10.04
N GLU A 240 -6.40 35.32 -9.06
CA GLU A 240 -6.62 36.75 -9.32
C GLU A 240 -5.64 37.36 -10.33
N PRO A 241 -4.32 37.11 -10.28
CA PRO A 241 -3.40 37.71 -11.24
C PRO A 241 -3.68 37.23 -12.67
N LEU A 242 -4.10 35.97 -12.83
CA LEU A 242 -4.50 35.42 -14.13
C LEU A 242 -5.79 36.07 -14.64
N ALA A 243 -6.78 36.27 -13.76
CA ALA A 243 -8.01 36.98 -14.10
C ALA A 243 -7.73 38.40 -14.57
N ARG A 244 -6.87 39.15 -13.88
CA ARG A 244 -6.46 40.50 -14.27
C ARG A 244 -5.76 40.51 -15.63
N LYS A 245 -4.86 39.53 -15.88
CA LYS A 245 -4.15 39.40 -17.15
C LYS A 245 -5.06 39.10 -18.34
N LYS A 246 -6.13 38.33 -18.12
CA LYS A 246 -7.14 37.98 -19.13
C LYS A 246 -8.38 38.88 -19.08
N HIS A 247 -8.34 40.02 -18.37
CA HIS A 247 -9.49 40.89 -18.10
C HIS A 247 -10.80 40.14 -17.79
N ILE A 248 -10.73 39.04 -17.03
CA ILE A 248 -11.89 38.25 -16.64
C ILE A 248 -12.50 38.87 -15.38
N ASP A 249 -13.81 39.10 -15.40
CA ASP A 249 -14.57 39.49 -14.22
C ASP A 249 -14.73 38.29 -13.28
N TYR A 250 -13.98 38.30 -12.18
CA TYR A 250 -13.78 37.15 -11.31
C TYR A 250 -14.31 37.42 -9.92
N ASN A 251 -15.39 36.73 -9.54
CA ASN A 251 -16.15 37.02 -8.31
C ASN A 251 -16.38 35.79 -7.44
N LEU A 252 -16.22 35.95 -6.13
CA LEU A 252 -16.54 34.95 -5.10
C LEU A 252 -17.75 35.41 -4.30
N ARG A 253 -18.78 34.57 -4.22
CA ARG A 253 -19.93 34.74 -3.31
C ARG A 253 -19.97 33.58 -2.32
N SER A 254 -19.94 33.90 -1.03
CA SER A 254 -20.04 32.90 0.04
C SER A 254 -21.17 33.27 1.00
N GLU A 255 -22.14 32.37 1.14
CA GLU A 255 -23.30 32.52 2.03
C GLU A 255 -23.14 31.73 3.34
N LEU A 256 -21.97 31.09 3.55
CA LEU A 256 -21.71 30.28 4.74
C LEU A 256 -21.36 31.09 5.99
N GLY A 257 -20.99 32.37 5.86
CA GLY A 257 -20.75 33.25 7.02
C GLY A 257 -19.71 32.73 8.02
N GLY A 258 -18.73 31.92 7.58
CA GLY A 258 -17.72 31.30 8.45
C GLY A 258 -18.18 30.03 9.18
N ARG A 259 -19.35 29.47 8.83
CA ARG A 259 -19.84 28.18 9.32
C ARG A 259 -18.80 27.08 9.09
N GLN A 260 -18.50 26.33 10.15
CA GLN A 260 -17.68 25.14 10.05
C GLN A 260 -18.53 23.98 9.53
N VAL A 261 -17.96 23.19 8.64
CA VAL A 261 -18.60 22.07 7.97
C VAL A 261 -17.67 20.86 8.00
N TRP A 262 -18.25 19.67 7.99
CA TRP A 262 -17.49 18.43 8.00
C TRP A 262 -17.05 18.08 6.58
N CYS A 263 -15.76 18.21 6.29
CA CYS A 263 -15.19 17.79 5.01
C CYS A 263 -13.67 17.60 5.12
N ASP A 264 -13.09 16.90 4.15
CA ASP A 264 -11.64 16.88 3.93
C ASP A 264 -11.17 18.15 3.20
N ALA A 265 -10.31 18.94 3.84
CA ALA A 265 -9.78 20.20 3.32
C ALA A 265 -9.09 20.06 1.97
N SER A 266 -8.31 18.99 1.81
CA SER A 266 -7.44 18.81 0.66
C SER A 266 -8.22 18.39 -0.58
N TYR A 267 -9.31 17.63 -0.40
CA TYR A 267 -10.15 17.22 -1.53
C TYR A 267 -10.93 18.42 -2.04
N ILE A 268 -11.40 19.31 -1.16
CA ILE A 268 -12.02 20.57 -1.56
C ILE A 268 -11.03 21.41 -2.40
N GLU A 269 -9.78 21.51 -1.97
CA GLU A 269 -8.74 22.22 -2.71
C GLU A 269 -8.50 21.61 -4.10
N LEU A 270 -8.38 20.27 -4.19
CA LEU A 270 -8.23 19.54 -5.45
C LEU A 270 -9.44 19.75 -6.39
N ILE A 271 -10.65 19.64 -5.85
CA ILE A 271 -11.90 19.83 -6.60
C ILE A 271 -11.94 21.25 -7.17
N LEU A 272 -11.78 22.26 -6.31
CA LEU A 272 -11.86 23.66 -6.69
C LEU A 272 -10.80 24.04 -7.74
N ASN A 273 -9.56 23.60 -7.57
CA ASN A 273 -8.48 23.93 -8.51
C ASN A 273 -8.69 23.27 -9.88
N ASN A 274 -9.22 22.04 -9.95
CA ASN A 274 -9.56 21.41 -11.22
C ASN A 274 -10.72 22.13 -11.93
N LEU A 275 -11.72 22.59 -11.18
CA LEU A 275 -12.84 23.34 -11.76
C LEU A 275 -12.42 24.74 -12.21
N LEU A 276 -11.66 25.48 -11.40
CA LEU A 276 -11.15 26.81 -11.72
C LEU A 276 -10.20 26.78 -12.92
N SER A 277 -9.24 25.85 -12.96
CA SER A 277 -8.32 25.73 -14.09
C SER A 277 -9.07 25.46 -15.40
N ASN A 278 -10.14 24.64 -15.38
CA ASN A 278 -11.00 24.45 -16.54
C ASN A 278 -11.76 25.74 -16.91
N ALA A 279 -12.34 26.44 -15.94
CA ALA A 279 -13.03 27.72 -16.17
C ALA A 279 -12.10 28.74 -16.85
N PHE A 280 -10.90 28.97 -16.31
CA PHE A 280 -9.90 29.88 -16.89
C PHE A 280 -9.36 29.44 -18.25
N LYS A 281 -9.37 28.13 -18.53
CA LYS A 281 -8.93 27.58 -19.81
C LYS A 281 -9.93 27.86 -20.94
N TYR A 282 -11.22 27.73 -20.66
CA TYR A 282 -12.29 27.83 -21.68
C TYR A 282 -13.06 29.16 -21.67
N THR A 283 -12.63 30.10 -20.82
CA THR A 283 -13.13 31.47 -20.76
C THR A 283 -12.13 32.43 -21.44
N ASN A 284 -12.65 33.22 -22.37
CA ASN A 284 -11.89 34.19 -23.16
C ASN A 284 -11.77 35.53 -22.44
N ASP A 285 -11.00 36.44 -23.03
CA ASP A 285 -10.78 37.79 -22.53
C ASP A 285 -12.09 38.60 -22.41
N GLY A 286 -12.29 39.34 -21.32
CA GLY A 286 -13.48 40.16 -21.07
C GLY A 286 -14.73 39.40 -20.62
N GLN A 287 -14.64 38.10 -20.35
CA GLN A 287 -15.75 37.26 -19.86
C GLN A 287 -15.72 37.12 -18.33
N SER A 288 -16.65 36.34 -17.74
CA SER A 288 -16.81 36.25 -16.29
C SER A 288 -16.66 34.82 -15.75
N ILE A 289 -16.11 34.71 -14.53
CA ILE A 289 -16.06 33.48 -13.74
C ILE A 289 -16.58 33.78 -12.33
N PHE A 290 -17.54 32.97 -11.87
CA PHE A 290 -18.17 33.08 -10.57
C PHE A 290 -17.95 31.82 -9.75
N VAL A 291 -17.51 31.98 -8.51
CA VAL A 291 -17.47 30.91 -7.51
C VAL A 291 -18.53 31.19 -6.47
N ASN A 292 -19.45 30.25 -6.27
CA ASN A 292 -20.52 30.38 -5.29
C ASN A 292 -20.46 29.24 -4.27
N LEU A 293 -20.53 29.59 -2.99
CA LEU A 293 -20.46 28.66 -1.88
C LEU A 293 -21.64 28.90 -0.93
N LYS A 294 -22.55 27.94 -0.81
CA LYS A 294 -23.75 28.07 0.03
C LYS A 294 -24.16 26.74 0.65
N ALA A 295 -24.97 26.80 1.71
CA ALA A 295 -25.67 25.63 2.24
C ALA A 295 -27.00 25.45 1.49
N ALA A 296 -27.23 24.27 0.92
CA ALA A 296 -28.43 23.91 0.19
C ALA A 296 -29.10 22.71 0.90
N GLY A 297 -29.95 22.99 1.88
CA GLY A 297 -30.51 21.96 2.75
C GLY A 297 -29.42 21.33 3.63
N ASP A 298 -29.26 20.01 3.54
CA ASP A 298 -28.23 19.24 4.26
C ASP A 298 -26.90 19.13 3.50
N ASP A 299 -26.82 19.69 2.29
CA ASP A 299 -25.63 19.67 1.43
C ASP A 299 -24.91 21.03 1.42
N LEU A 300 -23.58 20.98 1.38
CA LEU A 300 -22.69 22.05 0.97
C LEU A 300 -22.69 22.10 -0.56
N LEU A 301 -23.07 23.26 -1.11
CA LEU A 301 -23.03 23.50 -2.54
C LEU A 301 -21.85 24.41 -2.89
N LEU A 302 -20.87 23.84 -3.60
CA LEU A 302 -19.77 24.56 -4.26
C LEU A 302 -20.03 24.62 -5.76
N GLN A 303 -20.20 25.82 -6.30
CA GLN A 303 -20.43 26.06 -7.73
C GLN A 303 -19.29 26.85 -8.34
N VAL A 304 -18.82 26.40 -9.50
CA VAL A 304 -17.92 27.17 -10.37
C VAL A 304 -18.62 27.38 -11.71
N GLN A 305 -18.90 28.63 -12.02
CA GLN A 305 -19.59 29.05 -13.23
C GLN A 305 -18.68 29.91 -14.10
N ASP A 306 -18.65 29.62 -15.39
CA ASP A 306 -17.97 30.40 -16.41
C ASP A 306 -18.96 30.86 -17.48
N THR A 307 -18.63 31.94 -18.20
CA THR A 307 -19.37 32.39 -19.38
C THR A 307 -18.65 32.03 -20.69
N GLY A 308 -17.85 30.96 -20.67
CA GLY A 308 -17.02 30.53 -21.79
C GLY A 308 -17.77 29.86 -22.94
N VAL A 309 -17.08 29.00 -23.69
CA VAL A 309 -17.62 28.36 -24.91
C VAL A 309 -18.79 27.39 -24.65
N GLY A 310 -18.93 26.88 -23.42
CA GLY A 310 -19.96 25.91 -23.06
C GLY A 310 -19.74 24.50 -23.65
N ILE A 311 -20.56 23.54 -23.22
CA ILE A 311 -20.41 22.11 -23.52
C ILE A 311 -21.69 21.59 -24.21
N PRO A 312 -21.58 20.98 -25.41
CA PRO A 312 -22.72 20.37 -26.09
C PRO A 312 -23.39 19.28 -25.26
N VAL A 313 -24.74 19.26 -25.24
CA VAL A 313 -25.56 18.33 -24.43
C VAL A 313 -25.19 16.86 -24.64
N ASN A 314 -24.91 16.46 -25.88
CA ASN A 314 -24.52 15.09 -26.23
C ASN A 314 -23.12 14.68 -25.72
N LYS A 315 -22.31 15.63 -25.26
CA LYS A 315 -20.96 15.41 -24.72
C LYS A 315 -20.90 15.52 -23.20
N GLN A 316 -21.90 16.13 -22.55
CA GLN A 316 -21.90 16.39 -21.10
C GLN A 316 -21.80 15.13 -20.24
N ALA A 317 -22.41 14.02 -20.63
CA ALA A 317 -22.25 12.75 -19.89
C ALA A 317 -20.82 12.17 -20.02
N LYS A 318 -20.13 12.48 -21.12
CA LYS A 318 -18.81 11.91 -21.45
C LYS A 318 -17.64 12.72 -20.89
N ILE A 319 -17.84 13.97 -20.49
CA ILE A 319 -16.75 14.81 -19.95
C ILE A 319 -16.15 14.27 -18.65
N PHE A 320 -16.86 13.37 -17.98
CA PHE A 320 -16.39 12.67 -16.80
C PHE A 320 -15.71 11.32 -17.13
N GLU A 321 -15.76 10.87 -18.39
CA GLU A 321 -15.00 9.72 -18.86
C GLU A 321 -13.50 10.05 -18.96
N ARG A 322 -12.67 9.04 -18.72
CA ARG A 322 -11.21 9.19 -18.70
C ARG A 322 -10.67 9.48 -20.10
N PHE A 323 -9.72 10.41 -20.17
CA PHE A 323 -9.06 10.82 -21.42
C PHE A 323 -10.01 11.42 -22.46
N TYR A 324 -11.26 11.68 -22.09
CA TYR A 324 -12.23 12.28 -22.98
C TYR A 324 -12.01 13.78 -23.08
N GLN A 325 -11.94 14.30 -24.32
CA GLN A 325 -11.80 15.72 -24.60
C GLN A 325 -12.78 16.11 -25.71
N VAL A 326 -13.42 17.26 -25.53
CA VAL A 326 -14.45 17.77 -26.45
C VAL A 326 -13.83 18.25 -27.77
N GLU A 327 -12.60 18.78 -27.72
CA GLU A 327 -11.79 19.26 -28.84
C GLU A 327 -10.30 18.95 -28.60
N SER A 328 -9.60 18.46 -29.64
CA SER A 328 -8.20 18.02 -29.60
C SER A 328 -7.17 19.16 -29.55
N GLU A 329 -7.60 20.40 -29.81
CA GLU A 329 -6.71 21.57 -29.91
C GLU A 329 -6.35 22.18 -28.53
N HIS A 330 -7.08 21.82 -27.47
CA HIS A 330 -6.93 22.43 -26.16
C HIS A 330 -6.19 21.55 -25.14
N ILE A 331 -5.05 22.06 -24.67
CA ILE A 331 -4.11 21.49 -23.70
C ILE A 331 -4.79 20.99 -22.41
N GLY A 332 -5.17 19.71 -22.34
CA GLY A 332 -5.70 19.05 -21.14
C GLY A 332 -5.34 17.57 -21.12
N SER A 333 -5.46 16.92 -19.97
CA SER A 333 -5.21 15.46 -19.82
C SER A 333 -6.47 14.61 -20.04
N GLY A 334 -7.65 15.22 -19.94
CA GLY A 334 -8.93 14.49 -19.85
C GLY A 334 -9.08 13.70 -18.56
N ILE A 335 -8.26 13.96 -17.53
CA ILE A 335 -8.30 13.27 -16.23
C ILE A 335 -8.98 14.14 -15.16
N GLY A 336 -8.82 15.46 -15.22
CA GLY A 336 -9.24 16.38 -14.15
C GLY A 336 -10.70 16.23 -13.70
N LEU A 337 -11.67 16.23 -14.61
CA LEU A 337 -13.10 16.09 -14.25
C LEU A 337 -13.44 14.68 -13.73
N SER A 338 -12.81 13.63 -14.26
CA SER A 338 -12.97 12.26 -13.74
C SER A 338 -12.43 12.11 -12.32
N LEU A 339 -11.34 12.82 -11.98
CA LEU A 339 -10.80 12.89 -10.63
C LEU A 339 -11.76 13.65 -9.71
N VAL A 340 -12.28 14.80 -10.14
CA VAL A 340 -13.28 15.58 -9.38
C VAL A 340 -14.49 14.71 -9.05
N GLN A 341 -15.07 14.02 -10.04
CA GLN A 341 -16.20 13.11 -9.80
C GLN A 341 -15.84 12.07 -8.74
N LYS A 342 -14.65 11.45 -8.83
CA LYS A 342 -14.24 10.43 -7.88
C LYS A 342 -14.06 10.95 -6.46
N LEU A 343 -13.48 12.14 -6.29
CA LEU A 343 -13.32 12.78 -4.97
C LEU A 343 -14.68 13.15 -4.37
N VAL A 344 -15.61 13.63 -5.19
CA VAL A 344 -16.97 13.95 -4.77
C VAL A 344 -17.73 12.68 -4.35
N GLU A 345 -17.61 11.59 -5.11
CA GLU A 345 -18.16 10.28 -4.74
C GLU A 345 -17.58 9.74 -3.43
N LEU A 346 -16.26 9.92 -3.20
CA LEU A 346 -15.62 9.54 -1.94
C LEU A 346 -16.16 10.33 -0.75
N HIS A 347 -16.50 11.61 -0.92
CA HIS A 347 -17.19 12.43 0.09
C HIS A 347 -18.69 12.11 0.25
N HIS A 348 -19.19 11.02 -0.35
CA HIS A 348 -20.61 10.66 -0.39
C HIS A 348 -21.49 11.74 -1.05
N GLY A 349 -20.90 12.55 -1.92
CA GLY A 349 -21.54 13.66 -2.62
C GLY A 349 -21.92 13.37 -4.07
N ARG A 350 -22.35 14.41 -4.79
CA ARG A 350 -22.62 14.35 -6.23
C ARG A 350 -22.16 15.61 -6.96
N ILE A 351 -21.82 15.48 -8.25
CA ILE A 351 -21.48 16.60 -9.13
C ILE A 351 -22.46 16.66 -10.30
N GLU A 352 -22.95 17.86 -10.60
CA GLU A 352 -23.86 18.14 -11.70
C GLU A 352 -23.24 19.21 -12.62
N VAL A 353 -23.59 19.16 -13.90
CA VAL A 353 -23.17 20.15 -14.90
C VAL A 353 -24.40 20.72 -15.60
N ASP A 354 -24.51 22.05 -15.62
CA ASP A 354 -25.44 22.78 -16.47
C ASP A 354 -24.63 23.63 -17.44
N SER A 355 -24.76 23.37 -18.74
CA SER A 355 -23.94 24.03 -19.74
C SER A 355 -24.67 24.13 -21.07
N ALA A 356 -24.47 25.24 -21.77
CA ALA A 356 -25.00 25.47 -23.10
C ALA A 356 -23.96 26.15 -23.98
N VAL A 357 -23.87 25.71 -25.23
CA VAL A 357 -22.90 26.24 -26.20
C VAL A 357 -23.07 27.75 -26.34
N GLY A 358 -21.97 28.49 -26.15
CA GLY A 358 -21.92 29.95 -26.20
C GLY A 358 -22.48 30.69 -24.98
N LYS A 359 -22.96 29.99 -23.95
CA LYS A 359 -23.47 30.58 -22.70
C LYS A 359 -22.61 30.25 -21.48
N GLY A 360 -21.58 29.43 -21.65
CA GLY A 360 -20.71 28.96 -20.58
C GLY A 360 -21.18 27.69 -19.88
N SER A 361 -20.54 27.37 -18.76
CA SER A 361 -20.81 26.15 -17.98
C SER A 361 -20.89 26.44 -16.48
N CYS A 362 -21.70 25.67 -15.77
CA CYS A 362 -21.82 25.70 -14.32
C CYS A 362 -21.65 24.28 -13.78
N PHE A 363 -20.56 24.05 -13.04
CA PHE A 363 -20.33 22.81 -12.31
C PHE A 363 -20.79 22.99 -10.87
N SER A 364 -21.69 22.12 -10.41
CA SER A 364 -22.29 22.16 -9.08
C SER A 364 -21.89 20.91 -8.30
N VAL A 365 -21.10 21.08 -7.24
CA VAL A 365 -20.66 20.01 -6.35
C VAL A 365 -21.45 20.08 -5.05
N TYR A 366 -22.10 18.97 -4.69
CA TYR A 366 -22.89 18.81 -3.47
C TYR A 366 -22.18 17.81 -2.54
N LEU A 367 -21.86 18.24 -1.32
CA LEU A 367 -21.22 17.40 -0.30
C LEU A 367 -22.04 17.42 0.99
N PRO A 368 -22.19 16.32 1.73
CA PRO A 368 -22.91 16.32 3.00
C PRO A 368 -22.32 17.29 4.03
N LEU A 369 -23.17 18.05 4.73
CA LEU A 369 -22.72 18.96 5.82
C LEU A 369 -22.63 18.27 7.19
N SER A 370 -23.40 17.19 7.37
CA SER A 370 -23.63 16.53 8.65
C SER A 370 -22.51 15.54 8.98
N ARG A 371 -22.19 15.41 10.26
CA ARG A 371 -21.18 14.45 10.72
C ARG A 371 -21.67 13.02 10.50
N GLU A 372 -22.98 12.82 10.62
CA GLU A 372 -23.67 11.53 10.55
C GLU A 372 -23.64 10.90 9.14
N ALA A 373 -23.26 11.69 8.12
CA ALA A 373 -23.05 11.19 6.76
C ALA A 373 -21.74 10.41 6.60
N TYR A 374 -20.82 10.50 7.57
CA TYR A 374 -19.49 9.90 7.50
C TYR A 374 -19.35 8.76 8.53
N ALA A 375 -18.66 7.69 8.13
CA ALA A 375 -18.36 6.57 9.02
C ALA A 375 -17.34 6.96 10.10
N GLU A 376 -17.31 6.26 11.24
CA GLU A 376 -16.37 6.60 12.33
C GLU A 376 -14.91 6.47 11.89
N GLU A 377 -14.60 5.59 10.95
CA GLU A 377 -13.27 5.41 10.38
C GLU A 377 -12.84 6.57 9.46
N GLU A 378 -13.79 7.34 8.92
CA GLU A 378 -13.56 8.50 8.04
C GLU A 378 -13.43 9.80 8.84
N LEU A 379 -13.90 9.78 10.09
CA LEU A 379 -13.82 10.90 11.03
C LEU A 379 -12.46 10.89 11.71
N SER A 380 -11.73 12.00 11.62
CA SER A 380 -10.41 12.12 12.26
C SER A 380 -10.54 12.17 13.79
N GLY A 381 -10.50 11.01 14.45
CA GLY A 381 -10.46 10.89 15.91
C GLY A 381 -9.08 11.20 16.49
N GLY A 382 -8.85 12.44 16.91
CA GLY A 382 -7.87 12.82 17.94
C GLY A 382 -6.45 12.24 17.86
N THR A 383 -5.60 12.73 16.97
CA THR A 383 -4.17 12.99 17.25
C THR A 383 -3.68 14.02 16.23
N GLN A 384 -2.87 15.00 16.66
CA GLN A 384 -2.16 15.89 15.73
C GLN A 384 -1.18 15.06 14.91
N GLN A 385 -1.63 14.51 13.78
CA GLN A 385 -0.77 14.00 12.72
C GLN A 385 -1.01 14.87 11.48
N GLU A 386 0.12 15.34 10.94
CA GLU A 386 0.25 16.40 9.94
C GLU A 386 -0.61 16.17 8.69
N GLU A 387 -1.04 17.28 8.10
CA GLU A 387 -1.89 17.30 6.90
C GLU A 387 -1.20 16.54 5.75
N PRO A 388 -1.88 15.58 5.11
CA PRO A 388 -1.35 14.98 3.89
C PRO A 388 -1.20 16.07 2.83
N VAL A 389 0.05 16.33 2.42
CA VAL A 389 0.37 17.19 1.29
C VAL A 389 -0.03 16.44 0.02
N TYR A 390 -1.24 16.67 -0.45
CA TYR A 390 -1.62 16.24 -1.79
C TYR A 390 -0.90 17.15 -2.78
N SER A 391 -0.23 16.56 -3.76
CA SER A 391 0.52 17.27 -4.78
C SER A 391 -0.40 18.07 -5.70
N THR A 392 -0.91 19.21 -5.24
CA THR A 392 -1.65 20.17 -6.07
C THR A 392 -0.67 20.94 -6.96
N ASN A 393 -0.13 20.27 -7.97
CA ASN A 393 0.69 20.89 -9.03
C ASN A 393 -0.15 21.78 -9.99
N ALA A 394 -1.43 22.03 -9.69
CA ALA A 394 -2.24 22.99 -10.42
C ALA A 394 -1.82 24.44 -10.15
N ARG A 395 -1.10 24.69 -9.04
CA ARG A 395 -0.59 26.02 -8.69
C ARG A 395 0.43 26.47 -9.75
N ASP A 396 1.53 25.74 -9.93
CA ASP A 396 2.69 26.21 -10.70
C ASP A 396 2.50 26.35 -12.22
N MET A 397 1.34 25.94 -12.79
CA MET A 397 1.11 25.99 -14.24
C MET A 397 0.66 27.37 -14.76
N TYR A 398 0.16 28.28 -13.89
CA TYR A 398 -0.48 29.51 -14.38
C TYR A 398 0.14 30.83 -13.94
N ILE A 399 1.06 30.87 -12.96
CA ILE A 399 1.79 32.08 -12.60
C ILE A 399 3.17 31.71 -12.05
N VAL A 400 4.24 32.06 -12.78
CA VAL A 400 5.48 32.55 -12.16
C VAL A 400 6.07 33.59 -13.12
N ASP A 401 5.82 34.87 -12.81
CA ASP A 401 6.70 35.97 -13.20
C ASP A 401 6.52 37.08 -12.16
N THR A 402 6.94 36.81 -10.92
CA THR A 402 7.43 37.79 -9.94
C THR A 402 7.79 37.04 -8.65
N GLU A 403 9.07 36.73 -8.50
CA GLU A 403 9.73 36.73 -7.20
C GLU A 403 11.20 37.05 -7.45
N GLU A 404 11.59 38.29 -7.15
CA GLU A 404 12.98 38.64 -6.89
C GLU A 404 13.44 37.80 -5.70
N ALA A 405 14.35 36.85 -5.97
CA ALA A 405 15.03 36.14 -4.91
C ALA A 405 15.96 37.12 -4.19
N LEU A 406 15.60 37.46 -2.96
CA LEU A 406 16.51 37.97 -1.95
C LEU A 406 17.69 37.00 -1.82
N GLU A 407 18.87 37.43 -2.27
CA GLU A 407 20.13 36.76 -1.97
C GLU A 407 20.40 36.79 -0.45
N PRO A 408 20.59 35.64 0.22
CA PRO A 408 21.28 35.64 1.49
C PRO A 408 22.78 35.70 1.22
N ALA A 409 23.42 36.68 1.83
CA ALA A 409 24.86 36.95 1.77
C ALA A 409 25.72 35.67 1.85
N GLU A 410 26.60 35.52 0.87
CA GLU A 410 27.76 34.64 0.94
C GLU A 410 28.63 35.06 2.15
N SER A 411 28.60 34.25 3.20
CA SER A 411 29.75 34.14 4.09
C SER A 411 30.50 32.88 3.68
N ASP A 412 31.50 33.05 2.83
CA ASP A 412 32.57 32.07 2.65
C ASP A 412 33.13 31.71 4.02
N VAL A 413 32.85 30.48 4.46
CA VAL A 413 33.69 29.83 5.46
C VAL A 413 34.72 29.07 4.66
N ASP A 414 35.88 29.70 4.54
CA ASP A 414 37.11 29.16 4.00
C ASP A 414 37.51 27.88 4.75
N THR A 415 37.10 26.73 4.21
CA THR A 415 37.74 25.45 4.52
C THR A 415 38.32 24.92 3.22
N ASP A 416 39.64 25.03 3.10
CA ASP A 416 40.50 24.63 1.97
C ASP A 416 40.44 23.11 1.63
N ARG A 417 39.42 22.38 2.13
CA ARG A 417 39.23 20.94 1.95
C ARG A 417 37.78 20.65 1.58
N LYS A 418 37.57 20.20 0.33
CA LYS A 418 36.27 19.74 -0.14
C LYS A 418 35.86 18.45 0.58
N GLU A 419 34.61 18.41 1.05
CA GLU A 419 34.00 17.25 1.70
C GLU A 419 33.71 16.12 0.70
N THR A 420 33.82 14.87 1.14
CA THR A 420 33.53 13.70 0.29
C THR A 420 32.07 13.29 0.43
N ILE A 421 31.34 13.25 -0.70
CA ILE A 421 29.94 12.83 -0.77
C ILE A 421 29.84 11.55 -1.60
N LEU A 422 29.09 10.58 -1.08
CA LEU A 422 28.75 9.35 -1.79
C LEU A 422 27.40 9.50 -2.48
N VAL A 423 27.36 9.34 -3.81
CA VAL A 423 26.15 9.29 -4.62
C VAL A 423 25.87 7.85 -5.01
N VAL A 424 24.70 7.36 -4.64
CA VAL A 424 24.21 5.99 -4.89
C VAL A 424 22.97 6.09 -5.78
N GLU A 425 23.11 5.74 -7.06
CA GLU A 425 22.04 5.87 -8.06
C GLU A 425 22.29 4.86 -9.18
N ASP A 426 21.29 4.04 -9.49
CA ASP A 426 21.39 2.98 -10.51
C ASP A 426 21.29 3.53 -11.93
N ASN A 427 20.64 4.68 -12.11
CA ASN A 427 20.59 5.35 -13.40
C ASN A 427 21.87 6.15 -13.70
N ASP A 428 22.65 5.68 -14.68
CA ASP A 428 23.91 6.30 -15.11
C ASP A 428 23.78 7.79 -15.46
N GLU A 429 22.70 8.21 -16.13
CA GLU A 429 22.51 9.59 -16.55
C GLU A 429 22.21 10.51 -15.35
N ILE A 430 21.34 10.08 -14.43
CA ILE A 430 21.07 10.83 -13.19
C ILE A 430 22.33 10.88 -12.33
N ARG A 431 23.01 9.73 -12.15
CA ARG A 431 24.24 9.66 -11.35
C ARG A 431 25.29 10.63 -11.90
N HIS A 432 25.53 10.61 -13.20
CA HIS A 432 26.48 11.53 -13.84
C HIS A 432 26.05 13.00 -13.73
N TYR A 433 24.76 13.30 -13.91
CA TYR A 433 24.23 14.65 -13.75
C TYR A 433 24.43 15.19 -12.33
N MET A 434 24.11 14.38 -11.31
CA MET A 434 24.31 14.73 -9.91
C MET A 434 25.78 14.95 -9.59
N SER A 435 26.65 14.02 -10.01
CA SER A 435 28.07 14.11 -9.73
C SER A 435 28.71 15.35 -10.34
N ARG A 436 28.49 15.62 -11.63
CA ARG A 436 28.95 16.84 -12.30
C ARG A 436 28.51 18.10 -11.57
N GLY A 437 27.26 18.10 -11.11
CA GLY A 437 26.66 19.19 -10.37
C GLY A 437 27.29 19.43 -9.00
N LEU A 438 27.60 18.35 -8.29
CA LEU A 438 28.13 18.35 -6.93
C LEU A 438 29.66 18.52 -6.90
N GLU A 439 30.40 18.05 -7.90
CA GLU A 439 31.87 18.14 -8.03
C GLU A 439 32.41 19.57 -7.93
N ARG A 440 31.58 20.55 -8.34
CA ARG A 440 31.90 21.97 -8.19
C ARG A 440 32.15 22.33 -6.72
N PHE A 441 31.41 21.73 -5.80
CA PHE A 441 31.41 22.06 -4.38
C PHE A 441 32.07 20.99 -3.50
N PHE A 442 32.07 19.72 -3.93
CA PHE A 442 32.44 18.55 -3.12
C PHE A 442 33.35 17.58 -3.89
N ILE A 443 33.98 16.63 -3.18
CA ILE A 443 34.59 15.44 -3.79
C ILE A 443 33.48 14.39 -3.90
N VAL A 444 33.17 13.92 -5.11
CA VAL A 444 32.08 12.97 -5.32
C VAL A 444 32.63 11.56 -5.53
N LYS A 445 32.05 10.58 -4.84
CA LYS A 445 32.21 9.15 -5.10
C LYS A 445 30.88 8.60 -5.60
N GLU A 446 30.94 7.74 -6.60
CA GLU A 446 29.77 7.20 -7.28
C GLU A 446 29.73 5.68 -7.16
N VAL A 447 28.53 5.14 -6.92
CA VAL A 447 28.25 3.69 -6.93
C VAL A 447 26.83 3.45 -7.47
N GLU A 448 26.57 2.23 -7.95
CA GLU A 448 25.31 1.92 -8.64
C GLU A 448 24.22 1.37 -7.72
N ASN A 449 24.59 0.84 -6.55
CA ASN A 449 23.65 0.20 -5.62
C ASN A 449 24.14 0.26 -4.16
N GLY A 450 23.24 -0.09 -3.23
CA GLY A 450 23.54 -0.04 -1.79
C GLY A 450 24.63 -1.00 -1.32
N GLU A 451 24.84 -2.15 -1.98
CA GLU A 451 25.87 -3.12 -1.55
C GLU A 451 27.28 -2.59 -1.86
N GLU A 452 27.46 -1.97 -3.04
CA GLU A 452 28.70 -1.27 -3.39
C GLU A 452 28.97 -0.09 -2.47
N ALA A 453 27.92 0.66 -2.09
CA ALA A 453 28.02 1.72 -1.10
C ALA A 453 28.55 1.19 0.24
N VAL A 454 28.04 0.06 0.71
CA VAL A 454 28.49 -0.59 1.96
C VAL A 454 29.96 -1.02 1.88
N GLU A 455 30.42 -1.52 0.74
CA GLU A 455 31.84 -1.89 0.59
C GLU A 455 32.75 -0.67 0.60
N LEU A 456 32.34 0.42 -0.06
CA LEU A 456 33.10 1.68 -0.07
C LEU A 456 33.18 2.33 1.31
N LEU A 457 32.10 2.27 2.10
CA LEU A 457 32.06 2.79 3.47
C LEU A 457 33.04 2.08 4.43
N LYS A 458 33.60 0.93 4.05
CA LYS A 458 34.62 0.23 4.86
C LYS A 458 36.02 0.79 4.66
N THR A 459 36.29 1.43 3.51
CA THR A 459 37.65 1.81 3.08
C THR A 459 37.83 3.32 2.95
N GLU A 460 36.77 4.08 2.68
CA GLU A 460 36.82 5.52 2.39
C GLU A 460 36.14 6.37 3.48
N GLU A 461 36.61 7.60 3.66
CA GLU A 461 35.99 8.62 4.52
C GLU A 461 34.87 9.34 3.74
N ILE A 462 33.61 9.07 4.12
CA ILE A 462 32.41 9.68 3.51
C ILE A 462 31.72 10.59 4.51
N SER A 463 31.54 11.86 4.15
CA SER A 463 30.92 12.89 4.98
C SER A 463 29.39 12.94 4.86
N LEU A 464 28.81 12.47 3.75
CA LEU A 464 27.37 12.40 3.50
C LEU A 464 27.04 11.39 2.41
N ILE A 465 25.89 10.70 2.54
CA ILE A 465 25.36 9.78 1.53
C ILE A 465 24.11 10.37 0.90
N LEU A 466 24.06 10.41 -0.43
CA LEU A 466 22.89 10.76 -1.23
C LEU A 466 22.48 9.51 -2.01
N THR A 467 21.29 8.97 -1.76
CA THR A 467 20.86 7.66 -2.32
C THR A 467 19.49 7.75 -2.97
N ASP A 468 19.27 7.09 -4.11
CA ASP A 468 17.90 6.84 -4.60
C ASP A 468 17.20 5.79 -3.72
N VAL A 469 15.86 5.80 -3.68
CA VAL A 469 15.06 4.79 -2.98
C VAL A 469 15.07 3.46 -3.73
N MET A 470 14.82 3.48 -5.03
CA MET A 470 14.63 2.24 -5.81
C MET A 470 15.87 1.92 -6.62
N MET A 471 16.64 0.94 -6.15
CA MET A 471 17.84 0.44 -6.82
C MET A 471 17.88 -1.10 -6.72
N PRO A 472 18.56 -1.80 -7.64
CA PRO A 472 18.72 -3.25 -7.58
C PRO A 472 19.64 -3.66 -6.42
N VAL A 473 19.59 -4.95 -6.06
CA VAL A 473 20.41 -5.60 -5.01
C VAL A 473 20.09 -5.13 -3.58
N MET A 474 20.38 -3.86 -3.28
CA MET A 474 20.11 -3.22 -1.99
C MET A 474 19.52 -1.84 -2.24
N ASP A 475 18.29 -1.64 -1.78
CA ASP A 475 17.55 -0.39 -1.98
C ASP A 475 18.03 0.73 -1.04
N GLY A 476 17.65 1.98 -1.31
CA GLY A 476 18.12 3.13 -0.52
C GLY A 476 17.64 3.14 0.92
N ILE A 477 16.48 2.54 1.21
CA ILE A 477 15.94 2.44 2.56
C ILE A 477 16.72 1.39 3.35
N GLN A 478 17.03 0.25 2.74
CA GLN A 478 17.90 -0.79 3.29
C GLN A 478 19.30 -0.24 3.56
N LEU A 479 19.86 0.54 2.62
CA LEU A 479 21.15 1.21 2.81
C LEU A 479 21.10 2.18 3.99
N CYS A 480 20.08 3.04 4.05
CA CYS A 480 19.90 3.98 5.17
C CYS A 480 19.82 3.23 6.51
N LYS A 481 19.03 2.15 6.57
CA LYS A 481 18.90 1.29 7.74
C LYS A 481 20.25 0.68 8.14
N TYR A 482 20.99 0.15 7.18
CA TYR A 482 22.33 -0.40 7.43
C TYR A 482 23.26 0.66 8.02
N VAL A 483 23.29 1.84 7.42
CA VAL A 483 24.12 2.96 7.87
C VAL A 483 23.76 3.35 9.30
N LYS A 484 22.48 3.57 9.59
CA LYS A 484 22.01 4.08 10.89
C LYS A 484 22.04 3.03 12.01
N GLN A 485 21.96 1.73 11.69
CA GLN A 485 22.04 0.64 12.68
C GLN A 485 23.45 0.12 12.94
N ASN A 486 24.43 0.49 12.09
CA ASN A 486 25.80 0.03 12.23
C ASN A 486 26.65 1.08 12.94
N LEU A 487 27.27 0.68 14.06
CA LEU A 487 28.09 1.57 14.89
C LEU A 487 29.19 2.27 14.08
N LYS A 488 29.75 1.63 13.05
CA LYS A 488 30.82 2.21 12.24
C LYS A 488 30.36 3.38 11.36
N THR A 489 29.08 3.44 10.99
CA THR A 489 28.57 4.32 9.93
C THR A 489 27.39 5.19 10.39
N CYS A 490 26.79 4.94 11.55
CA CYS A 490 25.56 5.62 12.02
C CYS A 490 25.66 7.14 12.20
N HIS A 491 26.89 7.66 12.31
CA HIS A 491 27.17 9.09 12.40
C HIS A 491 27.11 9.81 11.04
N ILE A 492 27.15 9.07 9.93
CA ILE A 492 27.13 9.64 8.58
C ILE A 492 25.70 10.08 8.23
N PRO A 493 25.48 11.34 7.82
CA PRO A 493 24.19 11.80 7.35
C PRO A 493 23.77 11.14 6.03
N VAL A 494 22.48 10.82 5.89
CA VAL A 494 21.88 10.19 4.71
C VAL A 494 20.71 11.03 4.21
N ILE A 495 20.79 11.48 2.95
CA ILE A 495 19.70 12.10 2.21
C ILE A 495 19.15 11.10 1.22
N ILE A 496 17.83 10.91 1.23
CA ILE A 496 17.14 10.01 0.30
C ILE A 496 16.50 10.81 -0.83
N LEU A 497 16.80 10.44 -2.07
CA LEU A 497 16.11 10.89 -3.27
C LEU A 497 14.98 9.91 -3.60
N SER A 498 13.80 10.41 -3.93
CA SER A 498 12.69 9.52 -4.25
C SER A 498 11.72 10.11 -5.25
N ALA A 499 11.22 9.25 -6.11
CA ALA A 499 10.12 9.56 -7.00
C ALA A 499 8.75 9.59 -6.30
N LYS A 500 8.58 8.96 -5.14
CA LYS A 500 7.30 8.96 -4.44
C LYS A 500 7.19 10.16 -3.50
N ALA A 501 6.28 11.09 -3.79
CA ALA A 501 6.01 12.25 -2.93
C ALA A 501 5.05 11.94 -1.76
N GLU A 502 4.77 10.65 -1.49
CA GLU A 502 3.83 10.26 -0.43
C GLU A 502 4.46 10.48 0.95
N VAL A 503 3.70 11.14 1.85
CA VAL A 503 4.10 11.36 3.25
C VAL A 503 4.45 10.04 3.95
N LYS A 504 3.79 8.94 3.60
CA LYS A 504 4.10 7.61 4.16
C LYS A 504 5.49 7.12 3.79
N ASP A 505 5.90 7.25 2.52
CA ASP A 505 7.25 6.85 2.10
C ASP A 505 8.34 7.78 2.69
N GLN A 506 8.01 9.06 2.92
CA GLN A 506 8.87 10.00 3.66
C GLN A 506 8.98 9.62 5.14
N LEU A 507 7.86 9.26 5.76
CA LEU A 507 7.80 8.80 7.13
C LEU A 507 8.57 7.50 7.31
N ASP A 508 8.45 6.53 6.39
CA ASP A 508 9.20 5.28 6.45
C ASP A 508 10.71 5.54 6.35
N GLY A 509 11.16 6.47 5.49
CA GLY A 509 12.57 6.88 5.41
C GLY A 509 13.08 7.60 6.65
N LEU A 510 12.30 8.55 7.20
CA LEU A 510 12.64 9.28 8.43
C LEU A 510 12.60 8.36 9.67
N GLN A 511 11.66 7.43 9.74
CA GLN A 511 11.58 6.42 10.80
C GLN A 511 12.79 5.47 10.80
N VAL A 512 13.37 5.21 9.62
CA VAL A 512 14.60 4.44 9.48
C VAL A 512 15.84 5.25 9.90
N GLY A 513 15.72 6.57 10.00
CA GLY A 513 16.75 7.47 10.52
C GLY A 513 17.45 8.32 9.47
N ALA A 514 16.87 8.48 8.26
CA ALA A 514 17.38 9.42 7.26
C ALA A 514 17.33 10.87 7.80
N ASP A 515 18.32 11.68 7.42
CA ASP A 515 18.45 13.06 7.90
C ASP A 515 17.61 14.04 7.07
N ASP A 516 17.38 13.73 5.79
CA ASP A 516 16.53 14.53 4.90
C ASP A 516 16.01 13.71 3.72
N TYR A 517 15.01 14.25 3.04
CA TYR A 517 14.34 13.65 1.90
C TYR A 517 14.14 14.67 0.78
N ILE A 518 14.36 14.26 -0.47
CA ILE A 518 14.19 15.11 -1.66
C ILE A 518 13.37 14.37 -2.71
N ALA A 519 12.25 14.97 -3.12
CA ALA A 519 11.40 14.41 -4.16
C ALA A 519 11.97 14.68 -5.57
N LYS A 520 11.91 13.68 -6.46
CA LYS A 520 12.16 13.80 -7.90
C LYS A 520 10.88 14.33 -8.60
N PRO A 521 10.98 15.23 -9.60
CA PRO A 521 12.19 15.89 -10.07
C PRO A 521 12.69 16.94 -9.08
N PHE A 522 14.01 17.03 -8.92
CA PHE A 522 14.66 17.96 -8.00
C PHE A 522 15.48 19.01 -8.73
N SER A 523 15.69 20.15 -8.08
CA SER A 523 16.68 21.12 -8.50
C SER A 523 18.01 20.85 -7.80
N LEU A 524 19.10 20.87 -8.57
CA LEU A 524 20.44 20.62 -8.04
C LEU A 524 20.86 21.69 -7.03
N SER A 525 20.42 22.95 -7.20
CA SER A 525 20.68 24.03 -6.24
C SER A 525 20.07 23.74 -4.88
N VAL A 526 18.86 23.17 -4.84
CA VAL A 526 18.19 22.73 -3.61
C VAL A 526 18.96 21.58 -2.95
N VAL A 527 19.41 20.60 -3.73
CA VAL A 527 20.24 19.48 -3.23
C VAL A 527 21.52 20.01 -2.59
N VAL A 528 22.25 20.89 -3.28
CA VAL A 528 23.50 21.51 -2.78
C VAL A 528 23.24 22.25 -1.47
N MET A 529 22.16 23.03 -1.38
CA MET A 529 21.85 23.81 -0.18
C MET A 529 21.51 22.91 1.02
N LYS A 530 20.74 21.84 0.80
CA LYS A 530 20.42 20.85 1.84
C LYS A 530 21.68 20.16 2.35
N ILE A 531 22.55 19.70 1.44
CA ILE A 531 23.84 19.11 1.79
C ILE A 531 24.70 20.08 2.63
N LYS A 532 24.86 21.33 2.17
CA LYS A 532 25.63 22.36 2.91
C LYS A 532 25.05 22.60 4.30
N ASN A 533 23.73 22.65 4.44
CA ASN A 533 23.06 22.87 5.71
C ASN A 533 23.29 21.71 6.71
N ILE A 534 23.18 20.47 6.24
CA ILE A 534 23.39 19.27 7.07
C ILE A 534 24.85 19.20 7.51
N LEU A 535 25.79 19.34 6.58
CA LEU A 535 27.22 19.32 6.89
C LEU A 535 27.60 20.46 7.84
N ARG A 536 27.10 21.68 7.62
CA ARG A 536 27.33 22.81 8.52
C ARG A 536 26.80 22.55 9.93
N THR A 537 25.64 21.93 10.05
CA THR A 537 25.04 21.59 11.36
C THR A 537 25.87 20.53 12.08
N HIS A 538 26.28 19.49 11.34
CA HIS A 538 27.15 18.43 11.83
C HIS A 538 28.50 18.98 12.31
N TYR A 539 29.15 19.82 11.51
CA TYR A 539 30.44 20.41 11.89
C TYR A 539 30.37 21.40 13.04
N ARG A 540 29.28 22.15 13.18
CA ARG A 540 29.07 23.01 14.36
C ARG A 540 28.99 22.20 15.64
N ALA A 541 28.35 21.03 15.61
CA ALA A 541 28.32 20.13 16.76
C ALA A 541 29.73 19.62 17.11
N ILE A 542 30.51 19.22 16.09
CA ILE A 542 31.91 18.80 16.25
C ILE A 542 32.80 19.94 16.78
N GLU A 543 32.66 21.15 16.24
CA GLU A 543 33.48 22.30 16.62
C GLU A 543 33.18 22.76 18.05
N HIS A 544 31.91 22.75 18.45
CA HIS A 544 31.53 23.00 19.83
C HIS A 544 32.20 22.00 20.78
N TYR A 545 32.29 20.73 20.38
CA TYR A 545 32.99 19.70 21.13
C TYR A 545 34.52 19.89 21.15
N SER A 546 35.14 20.16 20.00
CA SER A 546 36.60 20.27 19.93
C SER A 546 37.12 21.41 20.82
N LYS A 547 36.33 22.49 20.95
CA LYS A 547 36.62 23.64 21.81
C LYS A 547 36.29 23.43 23.30
N SER A 548 35.44 22.46 23.65
CA SER A 548 35.14 22.16 25.06
C SER A 548 36.23 21.28 25.68
N LEU A 549 36.70 21.64 26.88
CA LEU A 549 37.60 20.78 27.65
C LEU A 549 36.87 19.57 28.24
N GLU A 550 35.61 19.76 28.64
CA GLU A 550 34.77 18.71 29.21
C GLU A 550 34.11 17.90 28.09
N ILE A 551 34.18 16.58 28.25
CA ILE A 551 33.56 15.61 27.35
C ILE A 551 32.25 15.19 28.01
N GLU A 552 31.15 15.67 27.46
CA GLU A 552 29.80 15.30 27.89
C GLU A 552 29.13 14.50 26.76
N PRO A 553 29.18 13.15 26.80
CA PRO A 553 28.67 12.30 25.72
C PRO A 553 27.24 12.65 25.27
N GLU A 554 26.36 12.99 26.23
CA GLU A 554 24.96 13.38 26.02
C GLU A 554 24.79 14.64 25.15
N LYS A 555 25.75 15.56 25.15
CA LYS A 555 25.70 16.81 24.38
C LYS A 555 26.34 16.69 23.00
N ILE A 556 27.07 15.60 22.75
CA ILE A 556 27.90 15.42 21.55
C ILE A 556 27.25 14.43 20.59
N ALA A 557 26.67 13.37 21.13
CA ALA A 557 26.10 12.31 20.34
C ALA A 557 24.77 12.75 19.69
N LEU A 558 24.71 12.68 18.36
CA LEU A 558 23.48 12.92 17.59
C LEU A 558 22.51 11.74 17.64
N ASN A 559 23.00 10.57 18.06
CA ASN A 559 22.20 9.35 18.20
C ASN A 559 22.67 8.55 19.44
N ARG A 560 21.80 7.66 19.91
CA ARG A 560 22.05 6.85 21.12
C ARG A 560 23.26 5.91 20.99
N LEU A 561 23.52 5.36 19.80
CA LEU A 561 24.67 4.46 19.59
C LEU A 561 25.99 5.20 19.77
N ASP A 562 26.05 6.46 19.32
CA ASP A 562 27.22 7.32 19.44
C ASP A 562 27.43 7.75 20.89
N GLU A 563 26.35 7.96 21.64
CA GLU A 563 26.39 8.28 23.07
C GLU A 563 26.97 7.13 23.89
N GLU A 564 26.45 5.92 23.67
CA GLU A 564 26.93 4.70 24.32
C GLU A 564 28.41 4.43 23.97
N PHE A 565 28.79 4.68 22.71
CA PHE A 565 30.17 4.56 22.25
C PHE A 565 31.10 5.57 22.90
N LEU A 566 30.75 6.86 22.94
CA LEU A 566 31.56 7.90 23.56
C LEU A 566 31.69 7.68 25.07
N SER A 567 30.60 7.30 25.74
CA SER A 567 30.62 6.97 27.16
C SER A 567 31.57 5.80 27.45
N LYS A 568 31.50 4.73 26.65
CA LYS A 568 32.45 3.62 26.74
C LYS A 568 33.88 4.09 26.47
N ALA A 569 34.11 4.89 25.41
CA ALA A 569 35.41 5.41 25.03
C ALA A 569 36.07 6.23 26.14
N VAL A 570 35.32 7.14 26.78
CA VAL A 570 35.79 7.90 27.94
C VAL A 570 36.17 6.96 29.08
N SER A 571 35.28 6.02 29.43
CA SER A 571 35.52 5.09 30.55
C SER A 571 36.76 4.20 30.35
N VAL A 572 37.04 3.79 29.11
CA VAL A 572 38.20 2.96 28.75
C VAL A 572 39.49 3.74 28.90
N VAL A 573 39.52 4.99 28.43
CA VAL A 573 40.69 5.85 28.59
C VAL A 573 40.91 6.19 30.05
N GLU A 574 39.85 6.50 30.80
CA GLU A 574 39.91 6.78 32.25
C GLU A 574 40.48 5.60 33.05
N LYS A 575 40.05 4.37 32.77
CA LYS A 575 40.59 3.15 33.41
C LYS A 575 42.05 2.89 33.11
N ASN A 576 42.56 3.42 32.00
CA ASN A 576 43.94 3.21 31.53
C ASN A 576 44.79 4.50 31.61
N LEU A 577 44.36 5.51 32.37
CA LEU A 577 45.05 6.80 32.49
C LEU A 577 46.50 6.67 32.96
N GLU A 578 46.77 5.83 33.95
CA GLU A 578 48.08 5.66 34.56
C GLU A 578 49.08 4.89 33.68
N LYS A 579 48.61 4.21 32.63
CA LYS A 579 49.45 3.36 31.76
C LYS A 579 50.17 4.21 30.70
N PRO A 580 51.51 4.35 30.75
CA PRO A 580 52.25 5.15 29.77
C PRO A 580 52.20 4.59 28.36
N ASP A 581 52.16 3.25 28.25
CA ASP A 581 52.23 2.51 26.99
C ASP A 581 50.85 2.28 26.34
N PHE A 582 49.77 2.83 26.89
CA PHE A 582 48.43 2.69 26.32
C PHE A 582 48.35 3.34 24.93
N SER A 583 48.35 2.50 23.90
CA SER A 583 48.41 2.89 22.50
C SER A 583 47.03 2.96 21.85
N ALA A 584 46.96 3.51 20.63
CA ALA A 584 45.74 3.47 19.83
C ALA A 584 45.30 2.04 19.48
N ASP A 585 46.23 1.08 19.43
CA ASP A 585 45.95 -0.33 19.17
C ASP A 585 45.31 -1.01 20.40
N ASP A 586 45.82 -0.70 21.60
CA ASP A 586 45.21 -1.18 22.87
C ASP A 586 43.80 -0.61 23.04
N PHE A 587 43.63 0.68 22.73
CA PHE A 587 42.33 1.32 22.78
C PHE A 587 41.34 0.70 21.77
N ALA A 588 41.79 0.39 20.56
CA ALA A 588 40.98 -0.30 19.57
C ALA A 588 40.54 -1.70 20.05
N LEU A 589 41.44 -2.43 20.71
CA LEU A 589 41.16 -3.75 21.27
C LEU A 589 40.11 -3.69 22.39
N GLU A 590 40.22 -2.76 23.33
CA GLU A 590 39.21 -2.58 24.39
C GLU A 590 37.86 -2.08 23.86
N MET A 591 37.87 -1.27 22.81
CA MET A 591 36.65 -0.83 22.14
C MET A 591 36.00 -1.94 21.30
N GLY A 592 36.73 -3.01 20.95
CA GLY A 592 36.24 -4.11 20.13
C GLY A 592 36.20 -3.78 18.63
N MET A 593 37.09 -2.90 18.16
CA MET A 593 37.13 -2.39 16.79
C MET A 593 38.53 -2.54 16.18
N SER A 594 38.64 -2.51 14.85
CA SER A 594 39.95 -2.34 14.22
C SER A 594 40.44 -0.91 14.40
N ARG A 595 41.76 -0.70 14.44
CA ARG A 595 42.37 0.63 14.57
C ARG A 595 41.83 1.65 13.56
N SER A 596 41.67 1.24 12.30
CA SER A 596 41.12 2.10 11.24
C SER A 596 39.64 2.42 11.49
N SER A 597 38.82 1.43 11.87
CA SER A 597 37.38 1.66 12.16
C SER A 597 37.21 2.60 13.36
N LEU A 598 38.04 2.44 14.40
CA LEU A 598 38.01 3.31 15.57
C LEU A 598 38.43 4.74 15.20
N HIS A 599 39.48 4.90 14.39
CA HIS A 599 39.93 6.21 13.94
C HIS A 599 38.86 6.97 13.17
N LEU A 600 38.24 6.32 12.18
CA LEU A 600 37.15 6.89 11.38
C LEU A 600 35.97 7.30 12.26
N LYS A 601 35.57 6.42 13.18
CA LYS A 601 34.45 6.66 14.09
C LYS A 601 34.70 7.83 15.04
N MET A 602 35.89 7.88 15.65
CA MET A 602 36.28 8.98 16.53
C MET A 602 36.28 10.30 15.77
N LYS A 603 36.96 10.34 14.62
CA LYS A 603 37.06 11.54 13.79
C LYS A 603 35.69 12.01 13.30
N GLY A 604 34.80 11.09 12.94
CA GLY A 604 33.45 11.39 12.48
C GLY A 604 32.55 11.99 13.56
N ILE A 605 32.71 11.61 14.83
CA ILE A 605 31.89 12.14 15.94
C ILE A 605 32.54 13.36 16.62
N THR A 606 33.85 13.30 16.85
CA THR A 606 34.57 14.27 17.68
C THR A 606 35.42 15.25 16.89
N GLY A 607 35.62 15.01 15.59
CA GLY A 607 36.55 15.77 14.74
C GLY A 607 38.04 15.49 15.03
N GLU A 608 38.34 14.61 15.99
CA GLU A 608 39.69 14.36 16.49
C GLU A 608 40.13 12.93 16.20
N SER A 609 41.43 12.73 15.99
CA SER A 609 41.99 11.38 15.89
C SER A 609 41.89 10.64 17.23
N THR A 610 41.90 9.31 17.19
CA THR A 610 41.98 8.44 18.37
C THR A 610 43.07 8.87 19.36
N THR A 611 44.26 9.23 18.86
CA THR A 611 45.39 9.65 19.70
C THR A 611 45.16 11.01 20.35
N GLU A 612 44.58 11.97 19.62
CA GLU A 612 44.24 13.28 20.17
C GLU A 612 43.12 13.18 21.20
N PHE A 613 42.15 12.30 21.00
CA PHE A 613 41.09 12.04 21.97
C PHE A 613 41.62 11.48 23.30
N ILE A 614 42.51 10.47 23.25
CA ILE A 614 43.17 9.93 24.45
C ILE A 614 43.92 11.06 25.17
N ARG A 615 44.64 11.89 24.40
CA ARG A 615 45.42 13.01 24.93
C ARG A 615 44.52 14.07 25.58
N LYS A 616 43.36 14.37 24.99
CA LYS A 616 42.35 15.30 25.53
C LYS A 616 41.84 14.85 26.89
N ILE A 617 41.48 13.56 27.04
CA ILE A 617 41.05 13.00 28.33
C ILE A 617 42.15 13.09 29.38
N ARG A 618 43.39 12.70 29.03
CA ARG A 618 44.54 12.80 29.93
C ARG A 618 44.77 14.24 30.42
N PHE A 619 44.67 15.23 29.52
CA PHE A 619 44.82 16.63 29.90
C PHE A 619 43.65 17.19 30.69
N ASN A 620 42.42 16.77 30.41
CA ASN A 620 41.27 17.13 31.24
C ASN A 620 41.48 16.63 32.68
N GLN A 621 41.88 15.37 32.85
CA GLN A 621 42.18 14.83 34.17
C GLN A 621 43.34 15.56 34.85
N ALA A 622 44.39 15.89 34.11
CA ALA A 622 45.49 16.70 34.63
C ALA A 622 45.01 18.09 35.11
N CYS A 623 44.11 18.75 34.37
CA CYS A 623 43.52 20.02 34.77
C CYS A 623 42.71 19.90 36.07
N LYS A 624 41.94 18.82 36.25
CA LYS A 624 41.21 18.55 37.51
C LYS A 624 42.17 18.40 38.69
N LEU A 625 43.20 17.55 38.55
CA LEU A 625 44.20 17.32 39.60
C LEU A 625 45.02 18.57 39.95
N LEU A 626 45.34 19.41 38.95
CA LEU A 626 46.03 20.68 39.16
C LEU A 626 45.17 21.69 39.95
N LYS A 627 43.85 21.71 39.72
CA LYS A 627 42.91 22.56 40.48
C LYS A 627 42.70 22.10 41.92
N GLU A 628 42.78 20.80 42.18
CA GLU A 628 42.70 20.26 43.54
C GLU A 628 43.89 20.66 44.42
N GLY A 629 45.05 20.95 43.82
CA GLY A 629 46.24 21.44 44.51
C GLY A 629 46.92 20.43 45.45
N ARG A 630 46.55 19.14 45.38
CA ARG A 630 47.02 18.07 46.28
C ARG A 630 48.33 17.42 45.83
N TYR A 631 48.67 17.51 44.55
CA TYR A 631 49.78 16.80 43.93
C TYR A 631 50.70 17.76 43.18
N ASN A 632 51.99 17.43 43.10
CA ASN A 632 52.94 18.21 42.33
C ASN A 632 52.91 17.84 40.83
N VAL A 633 53.50 18.69 39.97
CA VAL A 633 53.46 18.50 38.50
C VAL A 633 54.07 17.16 38.04
N ALA A 634 55.08 16.66 38.76
CA ALA A 634 55.70 15.37 38.43
C ALA A 634 54.79 14.18 38.80
N GLU A 635 54.15 14.22 39.97
CA GLU A 635 53.15 13.22 40.41
C GLU A 635 51.95 13.19 39.46
N ILE A 636 51.43 14.36 39.08
CA ILE A 636 50.32 14.47 38.13
C ILE A 636 50.71 13.87 36.77
N SER A 637 51.94 14.12 36.30
CA SER A 637 52.41 13.55 35.02
C SER A 637 52.42 12.01 35.03
N THR A 638 52.75 11.40 36.16
CA THR A 638 52.70 9.94 36.33
C THR A 638 51.25 9.44 36.40
N MET A 639 50.38 10.12 37.15
CA MET A 639 48.96 9.75 37.31
C MET A 639 48.17 9.83 35.98
N VAL A 640 48.58 10.70 35.06
CA VAL A 640 47.95 10.82 33.73
C VAL A 640 48.74 10.09 32.63
N GLY A 641 49.68 9.21 33.01
CA GLY A 641 50.33 8.26 32.11
C GLY A 641 51.32 8.88 31.12
N PHE A 642 52.05 9.92 31.51
CA PHE A 642 53.16 10.44 30.72
C PHE A 642 54.48 9.84 31.19
N SER A 643 55.32 9.41 30.24
CA SER A 643 56.61 8.76 30.53
C SER A 643 57.62 9.68 31.20
N THR A 644 57.57 10.99 30.95
CA THR A 644 58.43 11.99 31.60
C THR A 644 57.69 13.29 31.92
N PRO A 645 57.97 13.93 33.08
CA PRO A 645 57.39 15.22 33.44
C PRO A 645 57.69 16.35 32.43
N SER A 646 58.86 16.30 31.78
CA SER A 646 59.27 17.27 30.75
C SER A 646 58.43 17.15 29.48
N TYR A 647 58.13 15.93 29.05
CA TYR A 647 57.25 15.68 27.89
C TYR A 647 55.80 16.08 28.20
N PHE A 648 55.31 15.78 29.41
CA PHE A 648 54.01 16.25 29.89
C PHE A 648 53.90 17.77 29.84
N SER A 649 54.86 18.50 30.44
CA SER A 649 54.80 19.96 30.53
C SER A 649 54.82 20.65 29.17
N THR A 650 55.64 20.15 28.24
CA THR A 650 55.72 20.68 26.87
C THR A 650 54.44 20.41 26.09
N SER A 651 53.89 19.21 26.22
CA SER A 651 52.65 18.82 25.53
C SER A 651 51.43 19.53 26.12
N PHE A 652 51.36 19.69 27.44
CA PHE A 652 50.32 20.43 28.14
C PHE A 652 50.32 21.90 27.71
N LYS A 653 51.49 22.56 27.66
CA LYS A 653 51.61 23.93 27.17
C LYS A 653 51.12 24.07 25.73
N LYS A 654 51.46 23.11 24.87
CA LYS A 654 51.03 23.12 23.46
C LYS A 654 49.49 22.98 23.32
N TYR A 655 48.86 22.19 24.19
CA TYR A 655 47.43 21.89 24.10
C TYR A 655 46.55 22.91 24.84
N ILE A 656 46.93 23.29 26.07
CA ILE A 656 46.17 24.19 26.95
C ILE A 656 46.56 25.67 26.79
N GLY A 657 47.76 25.95 26.24
CA GLY A 657 48.26 27.30 26.00
C GLY A 657 49.15 27.88 27.12
N CYS A 658 49.17 27.27 28.31
CA CYS A 658 49.99 27.70 29.45
C CYS A 658 50.72 26.53 30.12
N MET A 659 51.73 26.81 30.96
CA MET A 659 52.43 25.75 31.70
C MET A 659 51.52 25.13 32.79
N PRO A 660 51.69 23.84 33.16
CA PRO A 660 50.91 23.22 34.23
C PRO A 660 50.99 23.98 35.57
N SER A 661 52.18 24.50 35.90
CA SER A 661 52.42 25.29 37.12
C SER A 661 51.74 26.66 37.11
N GLU A 662 51.52 27.24 35.93
CA GLU A 662 50.77 28.49 35.74
C GLU A 662 49.26 28.23 35.85
N TYR A 663 48.79 27.12 35.27
CA TYR A 663 47.40 26.69 35.34
C TYR A 663 46.96 26.44 36.80
N ALA A 664 47.81 25.76 37.60
CA ALA A 664 47.56 25.53 39.02
C ALA A 664 47.47 26.82 39.86
N LYS A 665 48.07 27.93 39.38
CA LYS A 665 48.05 29.25 40.04
C LYS A 665 46.95 30.19 39.53
N GLY A 666 46.02 29.68 38.70
CA GLY A 666 44.93 30.48 38.13
C GLY A 666 45.32 31.29 36.89
N GLY A 667 46.39 30.91 36.18
CA GLY A 667 46.77 31.53 34.91
C GLY A 667 45.64 31.44 33.87
N ALA A 668 45.34 32.56 33.22
CA ALA A 668 44.27 32.65 32.23
C ALA A 668 44.54 31.72 31.03
N VAL A 669 43.53 30.91 30.69
CA VAL A 669 43.52 30.07 29.50
C VAL A 669 43.39 30.97 28.28
N GLN A 670 44.45 31.14 27.49
CA GLN A 670 44.31 31.69 26.14
C GLN A 670 43.89 30.56 25.21
N GLN A 671 42.59 30.48 24.92
CA GLN A 671 42.06 29.59 23.88
C GLN A 671 42.53 30.08 22.51
N LYS A 672 42.95 29.13 21.66
CA LYS A 672 43.22 29.36 20.23
C LYS A 672 42.02 28.94 19.40
#